data_AF-A0A920KGW6-F1
#
_entry.id   AF-A0A920KGW6-F1
#
_cell.length_a   1.000
_cell.length_b   1.000
_cell.length_c   1.000
_cell.angle_alpha   90.00
_cell.angle_beta   90.00
_cell.angle_gamma   90.00
#
_symmetry.space_group_name_H-M   'P 1'
#
loop_
_entity.id
_entity.type
_entity.pdbx_description
1 polymer ?
#
loop_
_entity_poly.entity_id
_entity_poly.type
_entity_poly.pdbx_seq_one_letter_code
_entity_poly.pdbx_strand_id
1 'polypeptide(L)'
;MSPLFLAGFLVFVFATVFYAFRLFRERRMLRKTSLFLRVGLISLLLFLALETLKHTSDFPEPLFVLFDSSESMKIEENGLKADEPGQLPDTAKNVILQQFPDREIHAYDLFHFEEHPTGTGSSISESLIHFLERSGIDGQQELLLFSDGQDTTSFGMPREAAEHFHQAGIRLNTLASANYGKGDLALESVIHPRVAFLDQLTTIQVKVSSNFEQAVSTHMVLLDGQSILHRQKIDFQPGIQFQELEMKWVPVRSGEALLSLEIQPLKEEDQLHNNLSYLPVSIREKRMRVLHIAGRPSWDVFHLRRLLKEMPEVDMIAFFILRDPFEDNQSVPEQELALIRFPVQELFMRQLFKFDTVVFHNFDIRRFLRNPEFQRSFQKFLAGGKRIIVVGGEQVVGHRDYQELFLSGTSSQKLQLEFRHHKEWNFRERGLLPVEDLQRQPAFAGDLKEEFGQSSDLLLRTPYRKGRVDWVLEPQSWTWKLDPSKKGFQPETGEDWKGIRHRHASFWQTLLFQPIRERKRIFRDFSPGRPYHESETIEGWIHLRTRSSSAVFRLVEQSNSETRFEVELPLSQGQTQLKLPKLEPGSYRLEVSCGCEDMEDVSHPLLVVSEWQEMKRIGPYHAWLEWLSRETGGRSWKLDES
;
A
#
# COMPACT_ATOMS: atom_id res chain seq x y z
N MET A 1 -55.33 35.86 3.80
CA MET A 1 -56.01 37.19 3.83
C MET A 1 -55.60 37.91 5.10
N SER A 2 -55.22 39.19 5.01
CA SER A 2 -54.77 39.94 6.19
C SER A 2 -55.94 40.20 7.17
N PRO A 3 -55.70 40.24 8.49
CA PRO A 3 -56.75 40.46 9.50
C PRO A 3 -57.46 41.82 9.33
N LEU A 4 -56.77 42.81 8.77
CA LEU A 4 -57.34 44.11 8.41
C LEU A 4 -58.38 44.02 7.29
N PHE A 5 -58.18 43.14 6.31
CA PHE A 5 -59.13 42.92 5.22
C PHE A 5 -60.42 42.27 5.74
N LEU A 6 -60.29 41.29 6.64
CA LEU A 6 -61.44 40.62 7.25
C LEU A 6 -62.28 41.58 8.11
N ALA A 7 -61.61 42.44 8.89
CA ALA A 7 -62.27 43.48 9.69
C ALA A 7 -63.00 44.51 8.81
N GLY A 8 -62.34 44.99 7.74
CA GLY A 8 -62.95 45.92 6.78
C GLY A 8 -64.17 45.32 6.08
N PHE A 9 -64.10 44.05 5.69
CA PHE A 9 -65.21 43.33 5.07
C PHE A 9 -66.41 43.18 6.02
N LEU A 10 -66.18 42.81 7.28
CA LEU A 10 -67.24 42.69 8.30
C LEU A 10 -67.94 44.04 8.57
N VAL A 11 -67.18 45.14 8.65
CA VAL A 11 -67.76 46.48 8.82
C VAL A 11 -68.62 46.87 7.61
N PHE A 12 -68.18 46.56 6.39
CA PHE A 12 -68.94 46.83 5.17
C PHE A 12 -70.25 46.01 5.12
N VAL A 13 -70.20 44.73 5.47
CA VAL A 13 -71.39 43.86 5.56
C VAL A 13 -72.36 44.37 6.63
N PHE A 14 -71.88 44.74 7.81
CA PHE A 14 -72.73 45.31 8.86
C PHE A 14 -73.37 46.63 8.43
N ALA A 15 -72.61 47.53 7.79
CA ALA A 15 -73.13 48.80 7.31
C ALA A 15 -74.19 48.63 6.21
N THR A 16 -73.99 47.67 5.30
CA THR A 16 -74.95 47.37 4.23
C THR A 16 -76.22 46.70 4.75
N VAL A 17 -76.13 45.76 5.69
CA VAL A 17 -77.29 45.14 6.35
C VAL A 17 -78.07 46.18 7.17
N PHE A 18 -77.38 47.04 7.93
CA PHE A 18 -78.01 48.12 8.69
C PHE A 18 -78.72 49.14 7.78
N TYR A 19 -78.08 49.51 6.67
CA TYR A 19 -78.67 50.41 5.68
C TYR A 19 -79.89 49.78 4.98
N ALA A 20 -79.83 48.48 4.65
CA ALA A 20 -80.95 47.72 4.07
C ALA A 20 -82.14 47.60 5.04
N PHE A 21 -81.88 47.36 6.34
CA PHE A 21 -82.90 47.31 7.38
C PHE A 21 -83.61 48.67 7.53
N ARG A 22 -82.85 49.77 7.54
CA ARG A 22 -83.41 51.13 7.63
C ARG A 22 -84.26 51.48 6.41
N LEU A 23 -83.85 51.04 5.22
CA LEU A 23 -84.58 51.21 3.96
C LEU A 23 -85.87 50.41 3.88
N PHE A 24 -85.92 49.20 4.48
CA PHE A 24 -87.12 48.38 4.49
C PHE A 24 -88.26 48.97 5.34
N ARG A 25 -87.92 49.85 6.30
CA ARG A 25 -88.87 50.54 7.18
C ARG A 25 -89.60 51.72 6.52
N GLU A 26 -89.08 52.26 5.42
CA GLU A 26 -89.72 53.35 4.64
C GLU A 26 -90.42 52.81 3.37
N ARG A 27 -91.72 53.14 3.18
CA ARG A 27 -92.55 52.70 2.03
C ARG A 27 -92.25 53.46 0.72
N ARG A 28 -90.98 53.69 0.36
CA ARG A 28 -90.61 54.33 -0.92
C ARG A 28 -89.97 53.32 -1.87
N MET A 29 -90.76 52.79 -2.82
CA MET A 29 -90.36 51.76 -3.80
C MET A 29 -89.07 52.10 -4.57
N LEU A 30 -88.87 53.36 -4.95
CA LEU A 30 -87.71 53.81 -5.75
C LEU A 30 -86.35 53.63 -5.04
N ARG A 31 -86.29 53.56 -3.71
CA ARG A 31 -85.02 53.32 -3.01
C ARG A 31 -84.68 51.83 -2.88
N LYS A 32 -85.69 50.94 -2.93
CA LYS A 32 -85.48 49.48 -2.89
C LYS A 32 -84.88 48.97 -4.20
N THR A 33 -85.28 49.54 -5.34
CA THR A 33 -84.69 49.24 -6.65
C THR A 33 -83.22 49.68 -6.73
N SER A 34 -82.87 50.83 -6.15
CA SER A 34 -81.49 51.33 -6.08
C SER A 34 -80.58 50.41 -5.26
N LEU A 35 -81.06 49.86 -4.14
CA LEU A 35 -80.29 48.90 -3.34
C LEU A 35 -80.03 47.60 -4.12
N PHE A 36 -81.07 47.06 -4.78
CA PHE A 36 -80.95 45.86 -5.61
C PHE A 36 -79.94 46.05 -6.76
N LEU A 37 -79.97 47.20 -7.42
CA LEU A 37 -79.01 47.55 -8.47
C LEU A 37 -77.58 47.65 -7.94
N ARG A 38 -77.37 48.23 -6.75
CA ARG A 38 -76.03 48.33 -6.14
C ARG A 38 -75.48 46.97 -5.71
N VAL A 39 -76.30 46.13 -5.10
CA VAL A 39 -75.89 44.77 -4.72
C VAL A 39 -75.59 43.94 -5.97
N GLY A 40 -76.40 44.07 -7.02
CA GLY A 40 -76.15 43.45 -8.32
C GLY A 40 -74.84 43.92 -8.95
N LEU A 41 -74.56 45.22 -8.95
CA LEU A 41 -73.31 45.79 -9.47
C LEU A 41 -72.09 45.32 -8.67
N ILE A 42 -72.17 45.31 -7.34
CA ILE A 42 -71.07 44.84 -6.49
C ILE A 42 -70.83 43.35 -6.72
N SER A 43 -71.88 42.53 -6.82
CA SER A 43 -71.75 41.11 -7.12
C SER A 43 -71.15 40.86 -8.50
N LEU A 44 -71.50 41.68 -9.50
CA LEU A 44 -70.91 41.62 -10.84
C LEU A 44 -69.42 42.01 -10.83
N LEU A 45 -69.06 43.08 -10.11
CA LEU A 45 -67.67 43.50 -9.95
C LEU A 45 -66.85 42.47 -9.19
N LEU A 46 -67.42 41.84 -8.15
CA LEU A 46 -66.76 40.78 -7.41
C LEU A 46 -66.56 39.54 -8.30
N PHE A 47 -67.58 39.17 -9.09
CA PHE A 47 -67.49 38.07 -10.05
C PHE A 47 -66.41 38.34 -11.11
N LEU A 48 -66.39 39.54 -11.71
CA LEU A 48 -65.37 39.94 -12.66
C LEU A 48 -63.97 39.95 -12.04
N ALA A 49 -63.83 40.39 -10.78
CA ALA A 49 -62.56 40.37 -10.06
C ALA A 49 -62.08 38.95 -9.71
N LEU A 50 -63.00 38.05 -9.36
CA LEU A 50 -62.72 36.63 -9.13
C LEU A 50 -62.31 35.93 -10.44
N GLU A 51 -62.94 36.29 -11.55
CA GLU A 51 -62.63 35.74 -12.87
C GLU A 51 -61.27 36.23 -13.38
N THR A 52 -60.92 37.50 -13.15
CA THR A 52 -59.58 38.03 -13.49
C THR A 52 -58.48 37.45 -12.61
N LEU A 53 -58.75 37.19 -11.33
CA LEU A 53 -57.81 36.51 -10.43
C LEU A 53 -57.59 35.04 -10.83
N LYS A 54 -58.61 34.36 -11.35
CA LYS A 54 -58.50 32.99 -11.87
C LYS A 54 -57.62 32.90 -13.12
N HIS A 55 -57.62 33.93 -13.98
CA HIS A 55 -56.82 33.92 -15.20
C HIS A 55 -55.34 34.33 -15.00
N THR A 56 -54.95 34.83 -13.82
CA THR A 56 -53.55 35.14 -13.51
C THR A 56 -52.71 33.93 -13.06
N SER A 57 -53.27 32.72 -12.99
CA SER A 57 -52.56 31.52 -12.51
C SER A 57 -52.21 30.48 -13.59
N ASP A 58 -52.45 30.75 -14.87
CA ASP A 58 -52.20 29.77 -15.95
C ASP A 58 -50.83 29.90 -16.62
N PHE A 59 -49.89 30.68 -16.05
CA PHE A 59 -48.50 30.63 -16.51
C PHE A 59 -47.78 29.49 -15.78
N PRO A 60 -47.33 28.44 -16.48
CA PRO A 60 -46.54 27.39 -15.87
C PRO A 60 -45.27 28.00 -15.25
N GLU A 61 -44.86 27.51 -14.09
CA GLU A 61 -43.61 27.96 -13.48
C GLU A 61 -42.43 27.55 -14.37
N PRO A 62 -41.49 28.46 -14.70
CA PRO A 62 -40.34 28.10 -15.52
C PRO A 62 -39.39 27.18 -14.75
N LEU A 63 -38.94 26.10 -15.38
CA LEU A 63 -37.86 25.22 -14.92
C LEU A 63 -36.61 25.50 -15.77
N PHE A 64 -35.55 25.96 -15.10
CA PHE A 64 -34.26 26.22 -15.74
C PHE A 64 -33.43 24.94 -15.72
N VAL A 65 -33.06 24.44 -16.91
CA VAL A 65 -32.26 23.23 -17.08
C VAL A 65 -30.90 23.60 -17.65
N LEU A 66 -29.84 23.35 -16.89
CA LEU A 66 -28.46 23.43 -17.32
C LEU A 66 -28.06 22.08 -17.92
N PHE A 67 -27.61 22.05 -19.17
CA PHE A 67 -27.06 20.84 -19.75
C PHE A 67 -25.57 20.98 -20.02
N ASP A 68 -24.88 19.87 -19.77
CA ASP A 68 -23.47 19.68 -20.07
C ASP A 68 -23.30 19.40 -21.58
N SER A 69 -22.52 20.24 -22.26
CA SER A 69 -22.21 20.16 -23.69
C SER A 69 -20.76 19.74 -23.98
N SER A 70 -20.03 19.35 -22.93
CA SER A 70 -18.61 19.01 -22.99
C SER A 70 -18.32 17.79 -23.88
N GLU A 71 -17.04 17.57 -24.19
CA GLU A 71 -16.63 16.43 -25.03
C GLU A 71 -16.92 15.07 -24.38
N SER A 72 -16.98 14.97 -23.04
CA SER A 72 -17.32 13.72 -22.34
C SER A 72 -18.75 13.27 -22.64
N MET A 73 -19.67 14.21 -22.87
CA MET A 73 -21.04 13.94 -23.27
C MET A 73 -21.19 13.45 -24.72
N LYS A 74 -20.19 13.66 -25.58
CA LYS A 74 -20.21 13.30 -27.02
C LYS A 74 -19.72 11.88 -27.31
N ILE A 75 -19.18 11.18 -26.33
CA ILE A 75 -18.71 9.80 -26.48
C ILE A 75 -19.95 8.92 -26.75
N GLU A 76 -19.88 8.03 -27.76
CA GLU A 76 -20.99 7.20 -28.27
C GLU A 76 -21.68 6.30 -27.22
N GLU A 77 -21.20 6.29 -25.97
CA GLU A 77 -21.65 5.45 -24.84
C GLU A 77 -23.01 5.83 -24.25
N ASN A 78 -23.48 7.08 -24.38
CA ASN A 78 -24.73 7.48 -23.74
C ASN A 78 -26.00 7.10 -24.53
N GLY A 79 -25.92 6.71 -25.81
CA GLY A 79 -27.11 6.46 -26.65
C GLY A 79 -27.99 7.71 -26.89
N LEU A 80 -27.53 8.88 -26.42
CA LEU A 80 -28.22 10.16 -26.48
C LEU A 80 -27.68 10.98 -27.66
N LYS A 81 -28.20 10.78 -28.87
CA LYS A 81 -28.02 11.77 -29.93
C LYS A 81 -28.98 12.92 -29.67
N ALA A 82 -28.44 14.11 -29.44
CA ALA A 82 -29.19 15.34 -29.70
C ALA A 82 -29.27 15.50 -31.23
N ASP A 83 -30.47 15.68 -31.78
CA ASP A 83 -30.69 15.89 -33.22
C ASP A 83 -30.05 17.21 -33.71
N GLU A 84 -29.81 18.16 -32.79
CA GLU A 84 -29.08 19.41 -33.02
C GLU A 84 -28.06 19.71 -31.91
N PRO A 85 -26.83 20.19 -32.22
CA PRO A 85 -25.85 20.62 -31.23
C PRO A 85 -26.40 21.78 -30.36
N GLY A 86 -26.32 21.64 -29.05
CA GLY A 86 -26.78 22.68 -28.12
C GLY A 86 -28.27 22.59 -27.72
N GLN A 87 -28.93 21.45 -27.96
CA GLN A 87 -30.26 21.15 -27.42
C GLN A 87 -30.24 19.93 -26.49
N LEU A 88 -31.16 19.93 -25.54
CA LEU A 88 -31.34 18.85 -24.59
C LEU A 88 -31.82 17.56 -25.31
N PRO A 89 -31.25 16.37 -25.03
CA PRO A 89 -31.72 15.12 -25.62
C PRO A 89 -33.21 14.84 -25.36
N ASP A 90 -33.93 14.29 -26.33
CA ASP A 90 -35.39 14.03 -26.22
C ASP A 90 -35.74 13.08 -25.07
N THR A 91 -34.88 12.09 -24.80
CA THR A 91 -35.01 11.16 -23.68
C THR A 91 -34.94 11.89 -22.33
N ALA A 92 -33.97 12.80 -22.16
CA ALA A 92 -33.84 13.63 -20.97
C ALA A 92 -35.06 14.56 -20.85
N LYS A 93 -35.51 15.16 -21.96
CA LYS A 93 -36.71 16.01 -22.00
C LYS A 93 -37.96 15.26 -21.54
N ASN A 94 -38.14 14.01 -21.98
CA ASN A 94 -39.26 13.17 -21.56
C ASN A 94 -39.23 12.86 -20.06
N VAL A 95 -38.06 12.53 -19.50
CA VAL A 95 -37.89 12.30 -18.05
C VAL A 95 -38.18 13.57 -17.26
N ILE A 96 -37.69 14.72 -17.73
CA ILE A 96 -37.95 16.02 -17.10
C ILE A 96 -39.45 16.34 -17.11
N LEU A 97 -40.13 16.14 -18.23
CA LEU A 97 -41.59 16.34 -18.33
C LEU A 97 -42.40 15.38 -17.45
N GLN A 98 -41.90 14.16 -17.19
CA GLN A 98 -42.54 13.23 -16.26
C GLN A 98 -42.40 13.69 -14.80
N GLN A 99 -41.24 14.21 -14.42
CA GLN A 99 -40.99 14.68 -13.04
C GLN A 99 -41.55 16.08 -12.78
N PHE A 100 -41.65 16.91 -13.82
CA PHE A 100 -42.14 18.29 -13.77
C PHE A 100 -43.22 18.55 -14.83
N PRO A 101 -44.42 17.94 -14.71
CA PRO A 101 -45.45 17.95 -15.75
C PRO A 101 -46.10 19.32 -16.01
N ASP A 102 -46.05 20.23 -15.03
CA ASP A 102 -46.73 21.53 -15.08
C ASP A 102 -45.75 22.72 -15.22
N ARG A 103 -44.51 22.47 -15.71
CA ARG A 103 -43.46 23.49 -15.84
C ARG A 103 -42.98 23.71 -17.26
N GLU A 104 -42.65 24.96 -17.59
CA GLU A 104 -42.07 25.32 -18.89
C GLU A 104 -40.55 25.16 -18.84
N ILE A 105 -39.99 24.33 -19.73
CA ILE A 105 -38.56 23.99 -19.72
C ILE A 105 -37.77 25.05 -20.49
N HIS A 106 -36.84 25.71 -19.79
CA HIS A 106 -35.83 26.59 -20.39
C HIS A 106 -34.45 25.95 -20.26
N ALA A 107 -33.92 25.41 -21.36
CA ALA A 107 -32.61 24.77 -21.39
C ALA A 107 -31.50 25.77 -21.73
N TYR A 108 -30.41 25.74 -20.98
CA TYR A 108 -29.21 26.56 -21.16
C TYR A 108 -27.96 25.67 -21.20
N ASP A 109 -27.05 25.97 -22.11
CA ASP A 109 -25.75 25.33 -22.18
C ASP A 109 -24.85 25.88 -21.07
N LEU A 110 -24.33 24.99 -20.21
CA LEU A 110 -23.47 25.36 -19.09
C LEU A 110 -22.17 26.06 -19.55
N PHE A 111 -21.66 25.70 -20.73
CA PHE A 111 -20.39 26.18 -21.27
C PHE A 111 -20.56 27.35 -22.26
N HIS A 112 -21.78 27.89 -22.41
CA HIS A 112 -22.08 28.98 -23.34
C HIS A 112 -21.22 30.24 -23.15
N PHE A 113 -20.70 30.45 -21.94
CA PHE A 113 -19.98 31.66 -21.55
C PHE A 113 -18.45 31.54 -21.60
N GLU A 114 -17.91 30.41 -22.08
CA GLU A 114 -16.48 30.21 -22.28
C GLU A 114 -16.07 30.65 -23.69
N GLU A 115 -14.98 31.43 -23.80
CA GLU A 115 -14.46 31.91 -25.10
C GLU A 115 -14.00 30.76 -26.02
N HIS A 116 -13.81 29.55 -25.47
CA HIS A 116 -13.48 28.33 -26.19
C HIS A 116 -14.31 27.14 -25.65
N PRO A 117 -15.55 26.92 -26.11
CA PRO A 117 -16.39 25.77 -25.72
C PRO A 117 -15.82 24.41 -26.23
N THR A 118 -14.63 24.42 -26.82
CA THR A 118 -13.87 23.29 -27.35
C THR A 118 -12.54 23.10 -26.63
N GLY A 119 -12.44 23.49 -25.35
CA GLY A 119 -11.36 23.03 -24.50
C GLY A 119 -11.41 21.50 -24.40
N THR A 120 -10.27 20.82 -24.43
CA THR A 120 -10.16 19.34 -24.34
C THR A 120 -10.52 18.79 -22.95
N GLY A 121 -11.24 19.55 -22.12
CA GLY A 121 -11.56 19.22 -20.74
C GLY A 121 -12.94 19.77 -20.34
N SER A 122 -13.57 19.10 -19.37
CA SER A 122 -14.86 19.46 -18.80
C SER A 122 -14.61 20.06 -17.41
N SER A 123 -15.06 21.30 -17.18
CA SER A 123 -14.86 22.09 -15.94
C SER A 123 -16.18 22.44 -15.27
N ILE A 124 -17.05 21.43 -15.08
CA ILE A 124 -18.43 21.59 -14.59
C ILE A 124 -18.48 22.45 -13.32
N SER A 125 -17.53 22.25 -12.40
CA SER A 125 -17.47 22.96 -11.11
C SER A 125 -17.31 24.48 -11.28
N GLU A 126 -16.37 24.91 -12.12
CA GLU A 126 -16.05 26.32 -12.36
C GLU A 126 -17.13 27.00 -13.20
N SER A 127 -17.64 26.29 -14.22
CA SER A 127 -18.70 26.81 -15.11
C SER A 127 -20.03 27.00 -14.35
N LEU A 128 -20.34 26.16 -13.36
CA LEU A 128 -21.48 26.34 -12.45
C LEU A 128 -21.38 27.62 -11.60
N ILE A 129 -20.19 27.93 -11.08
CA ILE A 129 -19.96 29.16 -10.30
C ILE A 129 -20.08 30.38 -11.22
N HIS A 130 -19.45 30.34 -12.39
CA HIS A 130 -19.56 31.43 -13.37
C HIS A 130 -20.99 31.65 -13.87
N PHE A 131 -21.76 30.57 -14.03
CA PHE A 131 -23.18 30.67 -14.37
C PHE A 131 -23.95 31.43 -13.28
N LEU A 132 -23.75 31.10 -12.00
CA LEU A 132 -24.39 31.81 -10.88
C LEU A 132 -24.03 33.30 -10.85
N GLU A 133 -22.75 33.63 -10.98
CA GLU A 133 -22.27 35.02 -10.92
C GLU A 133 -22.83 35.89 -12.05
N ARG A 134 -23.01 35.31 -13.24
CA ARG A 134 -23.42 36.06 -14.45
C ARG A 134 -24.93 36.04 -14.72
N SER A 135 -25.64 35.00 -14.27
CA SER A 135 -27.07 34.81 -14.55
C SER A 135 -27.98 35.73 -13.73
N GLY A 136 -27.53 36.17 -12.55
CA GLY A 136 -28.31 37.06 -11.67
C GLY A 136 -29.63 36.43 -11.18
N ILE A 137 -29.69 35.09 -11.11
CA ILE A 137 -30.87 34.33 -10.68
C ILE A 137 -31.17 34.60 -9.20
N ASP A 138 -32.44 34.84 -8.88
CA ASP A 138 -32.90 35.13 -7.51
C ASP A 138 -33.02 33.85 -6.67
N GLY A 139 -32.85 34.00 -5.36
CA GLY A 139 -32.58 32.95 -4.39
C GLY A 139 -33.75 32.04 -3.99
N GLN A 140 -34.75 31.89 -4.85
CA GLN A 140 -35.89 30.98 -4.62
C GLN A 140 -36.21 30.09 -5.83
N GLN A 141 -35.34 30.04 -6.84
CA GLN A 141 -35.54 29.23 -8.04
C GLN A 141 -34.97 27.81 -7.89
N GLU A 142 -35.57 26.89 -8.63
CA GLU A 142 -35.15 25.49 -8.73
C GLU A 142 -34.49 25.29 -10.10
N LEU A 143 -33.24 24.84 -10.09
CA LEU A 143 -32.44 24.52 -11.28
C LEU A 143 -32.30 23.01 -11.42
N LEU A 144 -32.16 22.53 -12.65
CA LEU A 144 -31.83 21.13 -12.93
C LEU A 144 -30.54 21.05 -13.76
N LEU A 145 -29.54 20.33 -13.27
CA LEU A 145 -28.31 20.04 -14.02
C LEU A 145 -28.40 18.66 -14.67
N PHE A 146 -28.20 18.59 -15.98
CA PHE A 146 -28.06 17.36 -16.75
C PHE A 146 -26.60 17.15 -17.17
N SER A 147 -25.95 16.10 -16.66
CA SER A 147 -24.53 15.80 -16.90
C SER A 147 -24.21 14.31 -16.67
N ASP A 148 -23.10 13.84 -17.23
CA ASP A 148 -22.47 12.54 -16.96
C ASP A 148 -21.57 12.55 -15.69
N GLY A 149 -21.38 13.74 -15.09
CA GLY A 149 -20.57 13.92 -13.89
C GLY A 149 -19.06 13.81 -14.14
N GLN A 150 -18.57 13.91 -15.38
CA GLN A 150 -17.15 13.92 -15.67
C GLN A 150 -16.59 15.35 -15.64
N ASP A 151 -15.93 15.72 -14.54
CA ASP A 151 -15.07 16.91 -14.48
C ASP A 151 -13.61 16.46 -14.69
N THR A 152 -13.02 16.77 -15.85
CA THR A 152 -11.67 16.30 -16.25
C THR A 152 -10.58 17.33 -15.97
N THR A 153 -10.96 18.52 -15.49
CA THR A 153 -10.04 19.64 -15.27
C THR A 153 -9.89 19.98 -13.79
N SER A 154 -10.94 19.79 -13.00
CA SER A 154 -10.95 20.09 -11.57
C SER A 154 -10.80 18.80 -10.75
N PHE A 155 -9.74 18.70 -9.96
CA PHE A 155 -9.54 17.59 -9.03
C PHE A 155 -10.31 17.83 -7.72
N GLY A 156 -11.49 17.20 -7.55
CA GLY A 156 -12.20 17.14 -6.26
C GLY A 156 -13.72 17.28 -6.35
N MET A 157 -14.39 17.19 -5.20
CA MET A 157 -15.84 17.46 -5.09
C MET A 157 -16.10 18.97 -5.21
N PRO A 158 -17.15 19.43 -5.92
CA PRO A 158 -17.43 20.85 -6.16
C PRO A 158 -18.05 21.53 -4.93
N ARG A 159 -17.33 21.53 -3.81
CA ARG A 159 -17.82 22.07 -2.53
C ARG A 159 -18.10 23.55 -2.60
N GLU A 160 -17.22 24.28 -3.28
CA GLU A 160 -17.36 25.72 -3.48
C GLU A 160 -18.64 26.04 -4.25
N ALA A 161 -18.90 25.35 -5.38
CA ALA A 161 -20.15 25.50 -6.10
C ALA A 161 -21.37 25.20 -5.20
N ALA A 162 -21.36 24.08 -4.48
CA ALA A 162 -22.45 23.72 -3.56
C ALA A 162 -22.72 24.80 -2.50
N GLU A 163 -21.67 25.35 -1.88
CA GLU A 163 -21.76 26.43 -0.90
C GLU A 163 -22.33 27.72 -1.53
N HIS A 164 -21.90 28.07 -2.74
CA HIS A 164 -22.42 29.23 -3.48
C HIS A 164 -23.91 29.09 -3.81
N PHE A 165 -24.36 27.92 -4.30
CA PHE A 165 -25.78 27.65 -4.55
C PHE A 165 -26.60 27.69 -3.25
N HIS A 166 -26.08 27.09 -2.17
CA HIS A 166 -26.75 27.08 -0.87
C HIS A 166 -26.89 28.50 -0.28
N GLN A 167 -25.83 29.31 -0.33
CA GLN A 167 -25.86 30.71 0.13
C GLN A 167 -26.79 31.58 -0.71
N ALA A 168 -26.86 31.31 -2.02
CA ALA A 168 -27.80 31.96 -2.91
C ALA A 168 -29.25 31.52 -2.67
N GLY A 169 -29.52 30.46 -1.90
CA GLY A 169 -30.88 29.94 -1.67
C GLY A 169 -31.46 29.14 -2.85
N ILE A 170 -30.63 28.82 -3.84
CA ILE A 170 -31.03 28.15 -5.08
C ILE A 170 -30.92 26.62 -4.89
N ARG A 171 -32.01 25.91 -5.20
CA ARG A 171 -32.03 24.43 -5.13
C ARG A 171 -31.56 23.87 -6.46
N LEU A 172 -30.43 23.15 -6.43
CA LEU A 172 -29.89 22.50 -7.62
C LEU A 172 -30.28 21.02 -7.61
N ASN A 173 -31.18 20.64 -8.50
CA ASN A 173 -31.45 19.25 -8.79
C ASN A 173 -30.46 18.70 -9.82
N THR A 174 -30.25 17.39 -9.85
CA THR A 174 -29.38 16.73 -10.82
C THR A 174 -30.11 15.60 -11.53
N LEU A 175 -29.91 15.50 -12.85
CA LEU A 175 -30.31 14.37 -13.67
C LEU A 175 -29.04 13.77 -14.29
N ALA A 176 -28.62 12.61 -13.79
CA ALA A 176 -27.46 11.92 -14.33
C ALA A 176 -27.84 11.10 -15.58
N SER A 177 -26.98 11.15 -16.61
CA SER A 177 -27.12 10.27 -17.78
C SER A 177 -27.05 8.79 -17.37
N ALA A 178 -27.92 7.96 -17.95
CA ALA A 178 -27.90 6.51 -17.74
C ALA A 178 -26.66 5.93 -18.43
N ASN A 179 -25.92 5.09 -17.72
CA ASN A 179 -24.96 4.22 -18.39
C ASN A 179 -25.70 2.91 -18.71
N TYR A 180 -25.97 2.64 -19.99
CA TYR A 180 -26.28 1.28 -20.42
C TYR A 180 -24.97 0.49 -20.41
N GLY A 181 -24.48 0.20 -19.20
CA GLY A 181 -23.21 -0.49 -19.02
C GLY A 181 -23.33 -1.90 -19.60
N LYS A 182 -22.51 -2.19 -20.59
CA LYS A 182 -22.04 -3.57 -20.79
C LYS A 182 -21.39 -4.07 -19.48
N GLY A 183 -21.10 -5.36 -19.40
CA GLY A 183 -20.49 -5.93 -18.21
C GLY A 183 -19.22 -5.17 -17.74
N ASP A 184 -19.04 -5.08 -16.43
CA ASP A 184 -18.05 -4.30 -15.69
C ASP A 184 -17.42 -5.15 -14.58
N LEU A 185 -16.11 -4.99 -14.38
CA LEU A 185 -15.36 -5.47 -13.23
C LEU A 185 -14.92 -4.28 -12.40
N ALA A 186 -14.89 -4.43 -11.09
CA ALA A 186 -14.44 -3.34 -10.21
C ALA A 186 -13.70 -3.83 -8.98
N LEU A 187 -12.71 -3.06 -8.54
CA LEU A 187 -12.10 -3.16 -7.21
C LEU A 187 -13.01 -2.49 -6.19
N GLU A 188 -13.72 -3.27 -5.39
CA GLU A 188 -14.63 -2.74 -4.37
C GLU A 188 -13.88 -2.35 -3.09
N SER A 189 -12.92 -3.17 -2.67
CA SER A 189 -12.07 -2.85 -1.52
C SER A 189 -10.70 -3.50 -1.62
N VAL A 190 -9.69 -2.79 -1.14
CA VAL A 190 -8.30 -3.27 -1.08
C VAL A 190 -7.74 -3.00 0.31
N ILE A 191 -7.47 -4.06 1.06
CA ILE A 191 -6.87 -3.99 2.40
C ILE A 191 -5.39 -4.38 2.26
N HIS A 192 -4.51 -3.40 2.50
CA HIS A 192 -3.06 -3.60 2.42
C HIS A 192 -2.36 -3.14 3.71
N PRO A 193 -1.19 -3.73 4.07
CA PRO A 193 -0.39 -3.25 5.17
C PRO A 193 0.32 -1.94 4.80
N ARG A 194 0.39 -0.99 5.75
CA ARG A 194 1.14 0.28 5.57
C ARG A 194 2.65 0.12 5.73
N VAL A 195 3.08 -0.96 6.38
CA VAL A 195 4.50 -1.28 6.59
C VAL A 195 4.75 -2.71 6.16
N ALA A 196 5.73 -2.89 5.27
CA ALA A 196 6.20 -4.20 4.83
C ALA A 196 7.67 -4.37 5.21
N PHE A 197 8.14 -5.61 5.33
CA PHE A 197 9.53 -5.91 5.66
C PHE A 197 10.26 -6.49 4.46
N LEU A 198 11.51 -6.05 4.28
CA LEU A 198 12.40 -6.57 3.24
C LEU A 198 12.50 -8.10 3.32
N ASP A 199 12.42 -8.76 2.18
CA ASP A 199 12.47 -10.23 2.01
C ASP A 199 11.39 -11.01 2.79
N GLN A 200 10.29 -10.37 3.19
CA GLN A 200 9.15 -11.04 3.81
C GLN A 200 7.91 -11.06 2.91
N LEU A 201 7.23 -12.20 2.87
CA LEU A 201 5.96 -12.33 2.18
C LEU A 201 4.91 -11.43 2.83
N THR A 202 4.39 -10.51 2.02
CA THR A 202 3.37 -9.53 2.38
C THR A 202 2.11 -9.86 1.57
N THR A 203 0.96 -9.84 2.23
CA THR A 203 -0.33 -10.20 1.64
C THR A 203 -1.25 -8.98 1.58
N ILE A 204 -1.95 -8.82 0.47
CA ILE A 204 -2.93 -7.77 0.22
C ILE A 204 -4.26 -8.48 -0.06
N GLN A 205 -5.30 -8.12 0.69
CA GLN A 205 -6.64 -8.67 0.51
C GLN A 205 -7.43 -7.77 -0.42
N VAL A 206 -8.10 -8.37 -1.39
CA VAL A 206 -8.82 -7.65 -2.44
C VAL A 206 -10.21 -8.23 -2.59
N LYS A 207 -11.21 -7.36 -2.63
CA LYS A 207 -12.59 -7.72 -2.98
C LYS A 207 -12.89 -7.14 -4.36
N VAL A 208 -13.25 -8.02 -5.29
CA VAL A 208 -13.57 -7.68 -6.67
C VAL A 208 -15.04 -7.94 -6.92
N SER A 209 -15.72 -7.04 -7.61
CA SER A 209 -17.08 -7.23 -8.09
C SER A 209 -17.15 -7.43 -9.59
N SER A 210 -18.19 -8.13 -10.04
CA SER A 210 -18.52 -8.33 -11.46
C SER A 210 -20.02 -8.21 -11.66
N ASN A 211 -20.45 -7.49 -12.70
CA ASN A 211 -21.85 -7.44 -13.11
C ASN A 211 -22.12 -8.16 -14.45
N PHE A 212 -21.13 -8.88 -15.00
CA PHE A 212 -21.26 -9.61 -16.27
C PHE A 212 -22.35 -10.69 -16.20
N GLU A 213 -23.22 -10.74 -17.22
CA GLU A 213 -24.24 -11.80 -17.36
C GLU A 213 -23.64 -13.18 -17.73
N GLN A 214 -22.46 -13.16 -18.36
CA GLN A 214 -21.74 -14.35 -18.81
C GLN A 214 -20.51 -14.63 -17.93
N ALA A 215 -19.99 -15.86 -18.01
CA ALA A 215 -18.76 -16.20 -17.31
C ALA A 215 -17.58 -15.44 -17.92
N VAL A 216 -16.84 -14.70 -17.11
CA VAL A 216 -15.68 -13.92 -17.56
C VAL A 216 -14.42 -14.32 -16.82
N SER A 217 -13.31 -14.29 -17.54
CA SER A 217 -11.99 -14.64 -17.02
C SER A 217 -11.01 -13.53 -17.31
N THR A 218 -10.34 -13.04 -16.27
CA THR A 218 -9.33 -11.98 -16.39
C THR A 218 -8.16 -12.26 -15.44
N HIS A 219 -7.19 -11.35 -15.41
CA HIS A 219 -6.06 -11.38 -14.48
C HIS A 219 -6.05 -10.13 -13.62
N MET A 220 -5.79 -10.30 -12.34
CA MET A 220 -5.37 -9.23 -11.44
C MET A 220 -3.86 -9.19 -11.32
N VAL A 221 -3.32 -8.00 -11.34
CA VAL A 221 -1.89 -7.73 -11.41
C VAL A 221 -1.55 -6.72 -10.32
N LEU A 222 -0.58 -7.05 -9.48
CA LEU A 222 0.04 -6.12 -8.54
C LEU A 222 1.35 -5.63 -9.14
N LEU A 223 1.61 -4.33 -9.07
CA LEU A 223 2.67 -3.62 -9.78
C LEU A 223 3.43 -2.68 -8.82
N ASP A 224 4.72 -2.43 -9.08
CA ASP A 224 5.55 -1.37 -8.49
C ASP A 224 6.06 -0.50 -9.65
N GLY A 225 5.39 0.63 -9.90
CA GLY A 225 5.53 1.38 -11.15
C GLY A 225 5.17 0.50 -12.33
N GLN A 226 6.16 0.20 -13.19
CA GLN A 226 5.96 -0.72 -14.29
C GLN A 226 6.03 -2.19 -13.83
N SER A 227 6.75 -2.54 -12.76
CA SER A 227 7.10 -3.95 -12.47
C SER A 227 5.98 -4.78 -11.86
N ILE A 228 5.57 -5.86 -12.54
CA ILE A 228 4.62 -6.86 -12.06
C ILE A 228 5.21 -7.67 -10.91
N LEU A 229 4.65 -7.46 -9.73
CA LEU A 229 5.01 -8.15 -8.51
C LEU A 229 4.28 -9.48 -8.35
N HIS A 230 3.01 -9.55 -8.78
CA HIS A 230 2.18 -10.74 -8.70
C HIS A 230 1.07 -10.69 -9.74
N ARG A 231 0.74 -11.83 -10.33
CA ARG A 231 -0.37 -11.98 -11.28
C ARG A 231 -1.21 -13.18 -10.87
N GLN A 232 -2.51 -12.98 -10.74
CA GLN A 232 -3.47 -14.01 -10.37
C GLN A 232 -4.65 -13.99 -11.34
N LYS A 233 -5.04 -15.17 -11.85
CA LYS A 233 -6.23 -15.32 -12.67
C LYS A 233 -7.49 -15.24 -11.81
N ILE A 234 -8.51 -14.58 -12.32
CA ILE A 234 -9.83 -14.43 -11.70
C ILE A 234 -10.87 -14.96 -12.69
N ASP A 235 -11.77 -15.80 -12.18
CA ASP A 235 -12.82 -16.44 -12.96
C ASP A 235 -14.16 -16.14 -12.30
N PHE A 236 -14.96 -15.27 -12.91
CA PHE A 236 -16.31 -14.95 -12.46
C PHE A 236 -17.32 -15.86 -13.15
N GLN A 237 -18.15 -16.52 -12.34
CA GLN A 237 -19.28 -17.31 -12.81
C GLN A 237 -20.57 -16.46 -12.81
N PRO A 238 -21.52 -16.71 -13.72
CA PRO A 238 -22.80 -16.01 -13.73
C PRO A 238 -23.50 -16.09 -12.37
N GLY A 239 -23.94 -14.94 -11.86
CA GLY A 239 -24.64 -14.81 -10.57
C GLY A 239 -23.74 -14.64 -9.34
N ILE A 240 -22.41 -14.74 -9.47
CA ILE A 240 -21.47 -14.38 -8.39
C ILE A 240 -21.06 -12.92 -8.56
N GLN A 241 -21.60 -12.05 -7.73
CA GLN A 241 -21.33 -10.61 -7.81
C GLN A 241 -20.00 -10.20 -7.17
N PHE A 242 -19.43 -10.99 -6.24
CA PHE A 242 -18.23 -10.64 -5.50
C PHE A 242 -17.28 -11.82 -5.30
N GLN A 243 -15.98 -11.56 -5.32
CA GLN A 243 -14.93 -12.52 -5.02
C GLN A 243 -13.81 -11.89 -4.17
N GLU A 244 -13.39 -12.59 -3.11
CA GLU A 244 -12.24 -12.21 -2.30
C GLU A 244 -10.97 -12.94 -2.77
N LEU A 245 -9.86 -12.19 -2.85
CA LEU A 245 -8.58 -12.65 -3.38
C LEU A 245 -7.43 -12.19 -2.47
N GLU A 246 -6.32 -12.94 -2.52
CA GLU A 246 -5.09 -12.60 -1.80
C GLU A 246 -3.91 -12.40 -2.75
N MET A 247 -3.48 -11.16 -2.91
CA MET A 247 -2.27 -10.83 -3.67
C MET A 247 -1.04 -10.91 -2.77
N LYS A 248 0.02 -11.57 -3.23
CA LYS A 248 1.21 -11.88 -2.43
C LYS A 248 2.45 -11.27 -3.07
N TRP A 249 3.23 -10.54 -2.29
CA TRP A 249 4.46 -9.89 -2.76
C TRP A 249 5.57 -9.94 -1.70
N VAL A 250 6.82 -10.00 -2.14
CA VAL A 250 8.01 -9.94 -1.28
C VAL A 250 8.79 -8.67 -1.61
N PRO A 251 8.84 -7.67 -0.72
CA PRO A 251 9.59 -6.44 -0.96
C PRO A 251 11.09 -6.70 -1.07
N VAL A 252 11.72 -6.13 -2.10
CA VAL A 252 13.16 -6.34 -2.40
C VAL A 252 14.03 -5.09 -2.24
N ARG A 253 13.42 -3.93 -2.00
CA ARG A 253 14.11 -2.65 -1.75
C ARG A 253 13.50 -1.98 -0.52
N SER A 254 14.31 -1.39 0.35
CA SER A 254 13.83 -0.57 1.46
C SER A 254 13.47 0.84 0.96
N GLY A 255 12.57 1.53 1.67
CA GLY A 255 12.08 2.86 1.30
C GLY A 255 10.56 2.91 1.17
N GLU A 256 10.05 4.04 0.71
CA GLU A 256 8.62 4.19 0.40
C GLU A 256 8.34 3.64 -1.00
N ALA A 257 7.31 2.81 -1.15
CA ALA A 257 6.85 2.28 -2.41
C ALA A 257 5.38 2.62 -2.63
N LEU A 258 5.00 2.90 -3.88
CA LEU A 258 3.62 3.11 -4.29
C LEU A 258 3.26 1.99 -5.27
N LEU A 259 2.55 0.98 -4.77
CA LEU A 259 2.13 -0.15 -5.61
C LEU A 259 0.85 0.22 -6.36
N SER A 260 0.66 -0.30 -7.57
CA SER A 260 -0.65 -0.30 -8.23
C SER A 260 -1.22 -1.71 -8.28
N LEU A 261 -2.52 -1.82 -8.06
CA LEU A 261 -3.28 -3.05 -8.19
C LEU A 261 -4.29 -2.85 -9.32
N GLU A 262 -4.23 -3.74 -10.30
CA GLU A 262 -4.97 -3.60 -11.55
C GLU A 262 -5.71 -4.88 -11.91
N ILE A 263 -6.97 -4.77 -12.29
CA ILE A 263 -7.71 -5.80 -13.02
C ILE A 263 -7.48 -5.56 -14.51
N GLN A 264 -7.12 -6.61 -15.25
CA GLN A 264 -6.93 -6.50 -16.69
C GLN A 264 -8.29 -6.27 -17.36
N PRO A 265 -8.41 -5.26 -18.22
CA PRO A 265 -9.68 -4.87 -18.80
C PRO A 265 -10.20 -5.95 -19.76
N LEU A 266 -11.51 -6.13 -19.80
CA LEU A 266 -12.18 -6.96 -20.79
C LEU A 266 -12.62 -6.12 -21.99
N LYS A 267 -12.76 -6.72 -23.18
CA LYS A 267 -13.19 -6.00 -24.40
C LYS A 267 -14.62 -5.49 -24.32
N GLU A 268 -15.41 -6.10 -23.47
CA GLU A 268 -16.82 -5.81 -23.24
C GLU A 268 -17.01 -4.79 -22.10
N GLU A 269 -15.91 -4.32 -21.50
CA GLU A 269 -15.90 -3.44 -20.34
C GLU A 269 -15.61 -2.00 -20.75
N ASP A 270 -16.51 -1.09 -20.38
CA ASP A 270 -16.43 0.33 -20.73
C ASP A 270 -15.87 1.17 -19.54
N GLN A 271 -16.08 0.74 -18.29
CA GLN A 271 -15.58 1.42 -17.09
C GLN A 271 -14.23 0.84 -16.64
N LEU A 272 -13.11 1.45 -17.04
CA LEU A 272 -11.77 0.91 -16.71
C LEU A 272 -11.11 1.54 -15.48
N HIS A 273 -11.70 2.58 -14.89
CA HIS A 273 -11.07 3.36 -13.82
C HIS A 273 -11.20 2.70 -12.44
N ASN A 274 -12.32 1.99 -12.22
CA ASN A 274 -12.63 1.20 -11.02
C ASN A 274 -11.76 -0.08 -10.92
N ASN A 275 -11.01 -0.40 -11.97
CA ASN A 275 -10.09 -1.53 -12.03
C ASN A 275 -8.70 -1.24 -11.48
N LEU A 276 -8.41 0.00 -11.04
CA LEU A 276 -7.10 0.42 -10.57
C LEU A 276 -7.14 0.97 -9.14
N SER A 277 -6.21 0.56 -8.29
CA SER A 277 -6.01 1.10 -6.95
C SER A 277 -4.53 1.29 -6.63
N TYR A 278 -4.16 2.44 -6.05
CA TYR A 278 -2.81 2.72 -5.58
C TYR A 278 -2.65 2.43 -4.08
N LEU A 279 -1.55 1.77 -3.70
CA LEU A 279 -1.30 1.24 -2.37
C LEU A 279 0.07 1.75 -1.86
N PRO A 280 0.10 2.81 -1.03
CA PRO A 280 1.35 3.29 -0.45
C PRO A 280 1.84 2.35 0.66
N VAL A 281 3.07 1.85 0.54
CA VAL A 281 3.66 0.90 1.48
C VAL A 281 5.07 1.35 1.87
N SER A 282 5.31 1.50 3.17
CA SER A 282 6.63 1.80 3.71
C SER A 282 7.41 0.51 3.94
N ILE A 283 8.44 0.25 3.14
CA ILE A 283 9.26 -0.95 3.24
C ILE A 283 10.43 -0.68 4.19
N ARG A 284 10.45 -1.42 5.30
CA ARG A 284 11.48 -1.31 6.33
C ARG A 284 12.37 -2.55 6.33
N GLU A 285 13.62 -2.35 6.72
CA GLU A 285 14.50 -3.48 6.95
C GLU A 285 14.05 -4.24 8.20
N LYS A 286 14.10 -5.56 8.11
CA LYS A 286 13.79 -6.42 9.24
C LYS A 286 14.92 -6.28 10.26
N ARG A 287 14.57 -5.91 11.50
CA ARG A 287 15.53 -5.92 12.60
C ARG A 287 15.98 -7.34 12.93
N MET A 288 17.29 -7.53 13.10
CA MET A 288 17.93 -8.75 13.56
C MET A 288 17.53 -9.00 15.00
N ARG A 289 16.76 -10.07 15.27
CA ARG A 289 16.40 -10.43 16.63
C ARG A 289 17.53 -11.22 17.29
N VAL A 290 18.13 -10.66 18.34
CA VAL A 290 19.26 -11.26 19.07
C VAL A 290 18.83 -11.69 20.46
N LEU A 291 19.00 -12.98 20.76
CA LEU A 291 18.86 -13.52 22.12
C LEU A 291 20.24 -13.55 22.78
N HIS A 292 20.48 -12.71 23.77
CA HIS A 292 21.74 -12.66 24.51
C HIS A 292 21.58 -13.33 25.87
N ILE A 293 22.27 -14.46 26.09
CA ILE A 293 22.25 -15.21 27.35
C ILE A 293 23.62 -15.11 27.98
N ALA A 294 23.71 -14.42 29.12
CA ALA A 294 24.95 -14.25 29.86
C ALA A 294 24.93 -15.11 31.14
N GLY A 295 26.01 -15.87 31.38
CA GLY A 295 26.12 -16.71 32.58
C GLY A 295 26.34 -15.94 33.87
N ARG A 296 26.95 -14.76 33.79
CA ARG A 296 27.10 -13.84 34.93
C ARG A 296 27.05 -12.38 34.48
N PRO A 297 26.62 -11.45 35.35
CA PRO A 297 26.78 -10.04 35.08
C PRO A 297 28.27 -9.65 35.14
N SER A 298 28.76 -9.02 34.08
CA SER A 298 30.15 -8.54 33.98
C SER A 298 30.27 -7.34 33.04
N TRP A 299 31.40 -6.62 33.11
CA TRP A 299 31.59 -5.37 32.38
C TRP A 299 31.59 -5.54 30.85
N ASP A 300 32.15 -6.63 30.35
CA ASP A 300 32.07 -7.08 28.95
C ASP A 300 30.62 -7.25 28.48
N VAL A 301 29.76 -7.92 29.26
CA VAL A 301 28.32 -8.09 28.99
C VAL A 301 27.62 -6.73 28.93
N PHE A 302 27.93 -5.83 29.86
CA PHE A 302 27.36 -4.47 29.88
C PHE A 302 27.73 -3.67 28.62
N HIS A 303 29.01 -3.65 28.25
CA HIS A 303 29.48 -2.90 27.08
C HIS A 303 28.94 -3.48 25.78
N LEU A 304 28.93 -4.81 25.63
CA LEU A 304 28.34 -5.47 24.47
C LEU A 304 26.85 -5.14 24.36
N ARG A 305 26.10 -5.24 25.46
CA ARG A 305 24.67 -4.95 25.48
C ARG A 305 24.39 -3.51 25.06
N ARG A 306 25.16 -2.55 25.59
CA ARG A 306 25.02 -1.13 25.24
C ARG A 306 25.25 -0.92 23.75
N LEU A 307 26.32 -1.50 23.22
CA LEU A 307 26.69 -1.41 21.81
C LEU A 307 25.63 -2.02 20.88
N LEU A 308 25.10 -3.20 21.21
CA LEU A 308 24.04 -3.84 20.42
C LEU A 308 22.70 -3.09 20.51
N LYS A 309 22.37 -2.50 21.66
CA LYS A 309 21.15 -1.72 21.85
C LYS A 309 21.18 -0.39 21.08
N GLU A 310 22.36 0.16 20.84
CA GLU A 310 22.55 1.39 20.07
C GLU A 310 22.43 1.16 18.55
N MET A 311 22.44 -0.09 18.07
CA MET A 311 22.28 -0.42 16.65
C MET A 311 20.79 -0.44 16.26
N PRO A 312 20.31 0.43 15.35
CA PRO A 312 18.90 0.51 14.97
C PRO A 312 18.36 -0.75 14.25
N GLU A 313 19.25 -1.56 13.69
CA GLU A 313 18.97 -2.80 12.98
C GLU A 313 18.88 -4.02 13.92
N VAL A 314 19.19 -3.86 15.21
CA VAL A 314 19.18 -4.96 16.20
C VAL A 314 18.03 -4.79 17.17
N ASP A 315 17.24 -5.85 17.34
CA ASP A 315 16.29 -5.98 18.45
C ASP A 315 16.79 -7.08 19.39
N MET A 316 17.26 -6.70 20.58
CA MET A 316 17.94 -7.61 21.50
C MET A 316 17.15 -7.83 22.79
N ILE A 317 16.93 -9.11 23.11
CA ILE A 317 16.45 -9.57 24.42
C ILE A 317 17.64 -10.20 25.15
N ALA A 318 17.93 -9.72 26.35
CA ALA A 318 19.04 -10.20 27.15
C ALA A 318 18.55 -10.86 28.45
N PHE A 319 19.01 -12.08 28.72
CA PHE A 319 18.82 -12.79 29.97
C PHE A 319 20.14 -12.79 30.74
N PHE A 320 20.10 -12.19 31.93
CA PHE A 320 21.23 -12.09 32.87
C PHE A 320 20.73 -12.44 34.27
N ILE A 321 21.64 -12.91 35.13
CA ILE A 321 21.34 -13.28 36.53
C ILE A 321 20.41 -14.50 36.59
N LEU A 322 20.85 -15.59 35.96
CA LEU A 322 20.12 -16.84 35.93
C LEU A 322 20.54 -17.71 37.11
N ARG A 323 19.59 -18.17 37.92
CA ARG A 323 19.83 -19.31 38.82
C ARG A 323 19.93 -20.56 37.95
N ASP A 324 20.99 -21.34 38.15
CA ASP A 324 21.11 -22.64 37.50
C ASP A 324 19.95 -23.53 38.01
N PRO A 325 19.02 -24.00 37.16
CA PRO A 325 17.92 -24.84 37.61
C PRO A 325 18.41 -26.19 38.18
N PHE A 326 19.68 -26.57 37.93
CA PHE A 326 20.30 -27.75 38.51
C PHE A 326 20.86 -27.52 39.93
N GLU A 327 20.91 -26.27 40.42
CA GLU A 327 21.30 -25.91 41.80
C GLU A 327 20.08 -25.65 42.72
N ASP A 328 18.85 -25.93 42.24
CA ASP A 328 17.59 -25.76 42.99
C ASP A 328 17.38 -26.77 44.14
N ASN A 329 18.35 -27.66 44.42
CA ASN A 329 18.28 -28.62 45.53
C ASN A 329 18.42 -27.99 46.93
N GLN A 330 18.54 -26.66 47.05
CA GLN A 330 18.45 -25.98 48.34
C GLN A 330 16.97 -25.80 48.70
N SER A 331 16.53 -26.35 49.85
CA SER A 331 15.17 -26.30 50.41
C SER A 331 14.69 -24.89 50.79
N VAL A 332 14.92 -23.89 49.94
CA VAL A 332 14.52 -22.50 50.12
C VAL A 332 13.25 -22.26 49.31
N PRO A 333 12.15 -21.78 49.92
CA PRO A 333 10.89 -21.49 49.23
C PRO A 333 11.07 -20.50 48.06
N GLU A 334 10.35 -20.70 46.95
CA GLU A 334 10.44 -19.85 45.73
C GLU A 334 10.21 -18.35 46.02
N GLN A 335 9.43 -18.01 47.05
CA GLN A 335 9.18 -16.61 47.43
C GLN A 335 10.35 -15.93 48.16
N GLU A 336 11.28 -16.70 48.73
CA GLU A 336 12.44 -16.19 49.48
C GLU A 336 13.68 -16.02 48.59
N LEU A 337 13.56 -16.35 47.30
CA LEU A 337 14.64 -16.30 46.33
C LEU A 337 14.55 -15.00 45.53
N ALA A 338 15.60 -14.18 45.60
CA ALA A 338 15.66 -12.89 44.91
C ALA A 338 15.84 -13.00 43.38
N LEU A 339 16.00 -14.21 42.83
CA LEU A 339 16.33 -14.46 41.42
C LEU A 339 15.26 -15.30 40.71
N ILE A 340 14.87 -14.88 39.50
CA ILE A 340 13.89 -15.57 38.66
C ILE A 340 14.54 -16.79 38.00
N ARG A 341 13.87 -17.96 38.04
CA ARG A 341 14.33 -19.18 37.37
C ARG A 341 14.41 -18.96 35.85
N PHE A 342 15.50 -19.42 35.24
CA PHE A 342 15.66 -19.35 33.79
C PHE A 342 14.59 -20.21 33.08
N PRO A 343 13.72 -19.66 32.20
CA PRO A 343 12.63 -20.40 31.58
C PRO A 343 13.14 -21.26 30.40
N VAL A 344 14.03 -22.21 30.69
CA VAL A 344 14.79 -22.98 29.69
C VAL A 344 13.89 -23.70 28.69
N GLN A 345 12.84 -24.36 29.18
CA GLN A 345 11.93 -25.14 28.36
C GLN A 345 11.21 -24.25 27.33
N GLU A 346 10.56 -23.19 27.79
CA GLU A 346 9.81 -22.26 26.94
C GLU A 346 10.76 -21.52 25.97
N LEU A 347 11.91 -21.08 26.47
CA LEU A 347 12.89 -20.34 25.67
C LEU A 347 13.51 -21.23 24.59
N PHE A 348 14.04 -22.40 24.92
CA PHE A 348 14.80 -23.24 23.99
C PHE A 348 13.92 -24.08 23.07
N MET A 349 12.68 -24.38 23.44
CA MET A 349 11.77 -25.17 22.60
C MET A 349 10.81 -24.33 21.76
N ARG A 350 10.29 -23.23 22.29
CA ARG A 350 9.22 -22.45 21.63
C ARG A 350 9.70 -21.10 21.14
N GLN A 351 10.37 -20.33 21.99
CA GLN A 351 10.72 -18.96 21.66
C GLN A 351 12.00 -18.83 20.83
N LEU A 352 12.88 -19.84 20.87
CA LEU A 352 14.15 -19.88 20.13
C LEU A 352 14.01 -19.48 18.66
N PHE A 353 12.99 -20.00 17.98
CA PHE A 353 12.76 -19.76 16.54
C PHE A 353 12.31 -18.34 16.19
N LYS A 354 11.93 -17.52 17.18
CA LYS A 354 11.64 -16.10 16.98
C LYS A 354 12.90 -15.28 16.74
N PHE A 355 14.05 -15.75 17.20
CA PHE A 355 15.33 -15.07 17.10
C PHE A 355 16.06 -15.44 15.80
N ASP A 356 16.91 -14.53 15.35
CA ASP A 356 17.77 -14.73 14.19
C ASP A 356 19.18 -15.17 14.62
N THR A 357 19.65 -14.67 15.78
CA THR A 357 20.94 -15.04 16.38
C THR A 357 20.79 -15.28 17.89
N VAL A 358 21.49 -16.28 18.42
CA VAL A 358 21.65 -16.50 19.86
C VAL A 358 23.11 -16.25 20.25
N VAL A 359 23.35 -15.41 21.26
CA VAL A 359 24.68 -15.14 21.82
C VAL A 359 24.75 -15.77 23.21
N PHE A 360 25.57 -16.81 23.37
CA PHE A 360 25.95 -17.35 24.66
C PHE A 360 27.22 -16.65 25.13
N HIS A 361 27.12 -15.89 26.23
CA HIS A 361 28.22 -15.11 26.76
C HIS A 361 28.67 -15.66 28.10
N ASN A 362 29.85 -16.29 28.13
CA ASN A 362 30.40 -16.89 29.33
C ASN A 362 29.36 -17.77 30.06
N PHE A 363 28.68 -18.64 29.30
CA PHE A 363 27.56 -19.46 29.75
C PHE A 363 27.80 -20.93 29.39
N ASP A 364 27.71 -21.83 30.37
CA ASP A 364 27.94 -23.27 30.20
C ASP A 364 26.72 -23.97 29.58
N ILE A 365 26.45 -23.71 28.29
CA ILE A 365 25.28 -24.26 27.58
C ILE A 365 25.28 -25.81 27.54
N ARG A 366 26.42 -26.48 27.77
CA ARG A 366 26.51 -27.96 27.78
C ARG A 366 25.59 -28.61 28.80
N ARG A 367 25.40 -27.99 29.96
CA ARG A 367 24.53 -28.52 31.02
C ARG A 367 23.11 -28.73 30.51
N PHE A 368 22.64 -27.84 29.65
CA PHE A 368 21.31 -27.90 29.04
C PHE A 368 21.28 -28.79 27.79
N LEU A 369 22.33 -28.76 26.96
CA LEU A 369 22.39 -29.58 25.74
C LEU A 369 22.52 -31.09 26.00
N ARG A 370 22.75 -31.52 27.25
CA ARG A 370 22.58 -32.93 27.67
C ARG A 370 21.15 -33.43 27.45
N ASN A 371 20.15 -32.55 27.42
CA ASN A 371 18.79 -32.90 27.04
C ASN A 371 18.71 -33.04 25.50
N PRO A 372 18.40 -34.23 24.95
CA PRO A 372 18.31 -34.45 23.51
C PRO A 372 17.26 -33.57 22.80
N GLU A 373 16.21 -33.15 23.50
CA GLU A 373 15.17 -32.28 22.92
C GLU A 373 15.73 -30.88 22.64
N PHE A 374 16.47 -30.31 23.59
CA PHE A 374 17.12 -29.02 23.42
C PHE A 374 18.16 -29.09 22.30
N GLN A 375 18.95 -30.17 22.25
CA GLN A 375 19.92 -30.40 21.20
C GLN A 375 19.26 -30.38 19.80
N ARG A 376 18.16 -31.13 19.62
CA ARG A 376 17.39 -31.14 18.36
C ARG A 376 16.82 -29.77 18.02
N SER A 377 16.34 -29.01 19.01
CA SER A 377 15.82 -27.66 18.82
C SER A 377 16.90 -26.71 18.26
N PHE A 378 18.09 -26.69 18.87
CA PHE A 378 19.21 -25.88 18.38
C PHE A 378 19.75 -26.34 17.02
N GLN A 379 19.78 -27.65 16.75
CA GLN A 379 20.11 -28.17 15.42
C GLN A 379 19.11 -27.73 14.35
N LYS A 380 17.80 -27.77 14.66
CA LYS A 380 16.76 -27.27 13.76
C LYS A 380 16.88 -25.76 13.54
N PHE A 381 17.19 -25.01 14.59
CA PHE A 381 17.46 -23.58 14.53
C PHE A 381 18.62 -23.27 13.56
N LEU A 382 19.78 -23.91 13.73
CA LEU A 382 20.93 -23.75 12.83
C LEU A 382 20.63 -24.22 11.41
N ALA A 383 19.93 -25.34 11.22
CA ALA A 383 19.54 -25.85 9.91
C ALA A 383 18.70 -24.86 9.10
N GLY A 384 17.93 -24.00 9.80
CA GLY A 384 17.11 -22.93 9.22
C GLY A 384 17.89 -21.69 8.77
N GLY A 385 19.22 -21.67 8.86
CA GLY A 385 20.03 -20.51 8.47
C GLY A 385 20.36 -19.54 9.60
N LYS A 386 20.01 -19.91 10.84
CA LYS A 386 20.21 -19.08 12.02
C LYS A 386 21.64 -19.18 12.56
N ARG A 387 21.99 -18.28 13.48
CA ARG A 387 23.36 -18.14 13.99
C ARG A 387 23.42 -18.37 15.49
N ILE A 388 24.47 -19.04 15.94
CA ILE A 388 24.82 -19.13 17.36
C ILE A 388 26.21 -18.53 17.51
N ILE A 389 26.36 -17.59 18.44
CA ILE A 389 27.64 -17.00 18.80
C ILE A 389 27.95 -17.47 20.22
N VAL A 390 29.10 -18.08 20.43
CA VAL A 390 29.59 -18.46 21.76
C VAL A 390 30.79 -17.62 22.08
N VAL A 391 30.62 -16.72 23.03
CA VAL A 391 31.72 -15.97 23.64
C VAL A 391 32.27 -16.78 24.80
N GLY A 392 33.58 -17.01 24.79
CA GLY A 392 34.34 -17.70 25.82
C GLY A 392 34.22 -17.05 27.20
N GLY A 393 34.83 -17.69 28.20
CA GLY A 393 34.77 -17.20 29.58
C GLY A 393 35.20 -18.27 30.57
N GLU A 394 35.28 -17.91 31.85
CA GLU A 394 35.62 -18.86 32.92
C GLU A 394 34.66 -20.05 33.03
N GLN A 395 33.39 -19.87 32.63
CA GLN A 395 32.37 -20.93 32.63
C GLN A 395 32.37 -21.78 31.35
N VAL A 396 33.16 -21.41 30.33
CA VAL A 396 33.21 -22.11 29.05
C VAL A 396 34.42 -23.05 29.05
N VAL A 397 34.20 -24.33 29.33
CA VAL A 397 35.26 -25.35 29.35
C VAL A 397 35.35 -26.03 27.98
N GLY A 398 36.32 -25.62 27.15
CA GLY A 398 36.79 -26.35 25.96
C GLY A 398 35.83 -26.48 24.76
N HIS A 399 36.24 -25.98 23.59
CA HIS A 399 35.49 -26.00 22.32
C HIS A 399 35.07 -27.37 21.79
N ARG A 400 35.85 -28.45 22.01
CA ARG A 400 35.58 -29.78 21.44
C ARG A 400 34.23 -30.34 21.90
N ASP A 401 33.91 -30.19 23.19
CA ASP A 401 32.66 -30.69 23.76
C ASP A 401 31.43 -30.00 23.17
N TYR A 402 31.51 -28.70 22.88
CA TYR A 402 30.37 -27.97 22.37
C TYR A 402 30.14 -28.16 20.87
N GLN A 403 31.21 -28.32 20.07
CA GLN A 403 31.06 -28.69 18.66
C GLN A 403 30.36 -30.05 18.54
N GLU A 404 30.74 -31.04 19.36
CA GLU A 404 30.07 -32.34 19.37
C GLU A 404 28.59 -32.23 19.76
N LEU A 405 28.23 -31.32 20.67
CA LEU A 405 26.85 -31.10 21.09
C LEU A 405 25.98 -30.42 20.03
N PHE A 406 26.47 -29.41 19.31
CA PHE A 406 25.69 -28.77 18.24
C PHE A 406 25.71 -29.54 16.91
N LEU A 407 26.80 -30.25 16.62
CA LEU A 407 27.12 -30.77 15.28
C LEU A 407 27.17 -32.31 15.21
N SER A 408 26.62 -33.01 16.21
CA SER A 408 26.51 -34.48 16.17
C SER A 408 25.77 -34.93 14.90
N GLY A 409 26.49 -35.50 13.94
CA GLY A 409 25.92 -36.00 12.67
C GLY A 409 26.69 -35.60 11.40
N THR A 410 27.66 -34.68 11.46
CA THR A 410 28.56 -34.37 10.34
C THR A 410 29.93 -35.04 10.53
N SER A 411 30.15 -36.14 9.82
CA SER A 411 31.19 -37.14 10.09
C SER A 411 32.65 -36.78 9.69
N SER A 412 33.00 -35.57 9.23
CA SER A 412 34.30 -35.40 8.53
C SER A 412 35.30 -34.36 9.02
N GLN A 413 35.07 -33.62 10.11
CA GLN A 413 36.10 -32.69 10.62
C GLN A 413 36.21 -32.70 12.15
N LYS A 414 36.79 -33.77 12.71
CA LYS A 414 37.33 -33.76 14.08
C LYS A 414 38.67 -33.01 14.07
N LEU A 415 38.68 -31.69 14.31
CA LEU A 415 39.93 -30.94 14.50
C LEU A 415 40.55 -31.27 15.86
N GLN A 416 41.84 -31.61 15.89
CA GLN A 416 42.60 -31.86 17.11
C GLN A 416 43.16 -30.54 17.69
N LEU A 417 42.35 -29.74 18.38
CA LEU A 417 42.83 -28.59 19.19
C LEU A 417 42.31 -28.66 20.64
N GLU A 418 43.20 -28.54 21.63
CA GLU A 418 42.88 -28.52 23.07
C GLU A 418 42.95 -27.10 23.63
N PHE A 419 41.98 -26.72 24.45
CA PHE A 419 42.01 -25.45 25.18
C PHE A 419 42.80 -25.63 26.47
N ARG A 420 43.90 -24.90 26.62
CA ARG A 420 44.64 -24.83 27.89
C ARG A 420 44.28 -23.54 28.60
N HIS A 421 43.51 -23.64 29.69
CA HIS A 421 43.28 -22.52 30.59
C HIS A 421 44.57 -22.25 31.38
N HIS A 422 45.35 -21.27 30.93
CA HIS A 422 46.55 -20.81 31.62
C HIS A 422 46.18 -19.65 32.54
N LYS A 423 46.33 -19.85 33.86
CA LYS A 423 45.97 -18.85 34.89
C LYS A 423 46.94 -17.66 34.98
N GLU A 424 48.12 -17.78 34.39
CA GLU A 424 49.17 -16.75 34.43
C GLU A 424 49.55 -16.35 33.00
N TRP A 425 48.89 -15.31 32.48
CA TRP A 425 49.28 -14.67 31.22
C TRP A 425 49.67 -13.23 31.50
N ASN A 426 50.90 -12.86 31.09
CA ASN A 426 51.31 -11.47 30.98
C ASN A 426 50.83 -10.95 29.61
N PHE A 427 49.73 -10.21 29.58
CA PHE A 427 49.13 -9.71 28.35
C PHE A 427 49.81 -8.42 27.87
N ARG A 428 50.14 -8.36 26.58
CA ARG A 428 50.30 -7.11 25.81
C ARG A 428 49.12 -7.02 24.85
N GLU A 429 48.49 -5.85 24.79
CA GLU A 429 47.39 -5.52 23.88
C GLU A 429 47.79 -5.86 22.43
N ARG A 430 47.21 -6.93 21.87
CA ARG A 430 47.31 -7.22 20.43
C ARG A 430 46.12 -6.54 19.77
N GLY A 431 46.40 -5.66 18.81
CA GLY A 431 45.37 -4.90 18.09
C GLY A 431 44.33 -5.82 17.47
N LEU A 432 43.06 -5.45 17.60
CA LEU A 432 41.98 -6.05 16.80
C LEU A 432 42.36 -5.93 15.32
N LEU A 433 42.17 -7.01 14.55
CA LEU A 433 42.39 -7.01 13.10
C LEU A 433 41.62 -5.84 12.44
N PRO A 434 42.19 -5.17 11.44
CA PRO A 434 41.47 -4.20 10.61
C PRO A 434 40.13 -4.75 10.10
N VAL A 435 39.13 -3.86 9.93
CA VAL A 435 37.77 -4.25 9.49
C VAL A 435 37.81 -4.98 8.15
N GLU A 436 38.70 -4.57 7.25
CA GLU A 436 38.93 -5.20 5.95
C GLU A 436 39.40 -6.66 6.09
N ASP A 437 40.28 -6.95 7.05
CA ASP A 437 40.80 -8.29 7.30
C ASP A 437 39.76 -9.18 7.99
N LEU A 438 38.96 -8.64 8.91
CA LEU A 438 37.83 -9.35 9.56
C LEU A 438 36.74 -9.76 8.57
N GLN A 439 36.51 -8.96 7.53
CA GLN A 439 35.56 -9.26 6.44
C GLN A 439 36.12 -10.27 5.44
N ARG A 440 37.45 -10.31 5.25
CA ARG A 440 38.16 -11.24 4.35
C ARG A 440 38.39 -12.64 4.92
N GLN A 441 38.21 -12.86 6.23
CA GLN A 441 38.45 -14.17 6.84
C GLN A 441 37.62 -15.29 6.18
N PRO A 442 38.27 -16.32 5.57
CA PRO A 442 37.57 -17.47 5.02
C PRO A 442 36.88 -18.27 6.13
N ALA A 443 35.84 -19.03 5.76
CA ALA A 443 35.04 -19.85 6.68
C ALA A 443 35.79 -21.06 7.29
N PHE A 444 37.12 -21.09 7.21
CA PHE A 444 37.96 -22.20 7.67
C PHE A 444 39.23 -21.68 8.35
N ALA A 445 39.59 -22.29 9.47
CA ALA A 445 40.92 -22.20 10.04
C ALA A 445 41.87 -23.00 9.16
N GLY A 446 42.77 -22.31 8.45
CA GLY A 446 43.78 -22.91 7.59
C GLY A 446 45.07 -22.08 7.57
N ASP A 447 45.04 -20.86 7.03
CA ASP A 447 46.30 -20.25 6.53
C ASP A 447 46.73 -18.92 7.17
N LEU A 448 46.19 -18.52 8.34
CA LEU A 448 46.66 -17.29 9.00
C LEU A 448 48.15 -17.37 9.42
N LYS A 449 48.69 -18.58 9.56
CA LYS A 449 50.09 -18.80 9.91
C LYS A 449 51.04 -18.62 8.72
N GLU A 450 50.57 -18.91 7.51
CA GLU A 450 51.35 -18.81 6.28
C GLU A 450 51.34 -17.39 5.69
N GLU A 451 50.24 -16.66 5.84
CA GLU A 451 50.06 -15.37 5.16
C GLU A 451 50.46 -14.13 5.99
N PHE A 452 50.34 -14.19 7.33
CA PHE A 452 50.57 -13.01 8.21
C PHE A 452 51.50 -13.27 9.40
N GLY A 453 52.05 -14.48 9.56
CA GLY A 453 52.99 -14.82 10.64
C GLY A 453 52.41 -14.70 12.07
N GLN A 454 51.09 -14.58 12.23
CA GLN A 454 50.42 -14.48 13.53
C GLN A 454 49.26 -15.48 13.64
N SER A 455 49.27 -16.34 14.67
CA SER A 455 48.12 -17.17 15.04
C SER A 455 47.13 -16.33 15.85
N SER A 456 46.10 -15.78 15.21
CA SER A 456 44.97 -15.20 15.92
C SER A 456 43.88 -16.26 16.08
N ASP A 457 43.83 -16.89 17.25
CA ASP A 457 42.79 -17.84 17.65
C ASP A 457 41.49 -17.13 18.12
N LEU A 458 41.30 -15.84 17.83
CA LEU A 458 40.23 -15.02 18.42
C LEU A 458 38.81 -15.45 17.99
N LEU A 459 38.62 -15.79 16.72
CA LEU A 459 37.32 -16.12 16.14
C LEU A 459 37.43 -17.41 15.32
N LEU A 460 36.63 -18.41 15.66
CA LEU A 460 36.49 -19.65 14.90
C LEU A 460 35.05 -19.77 14.42
N ARG A 461 34.85 -20.02 13.13
CA ARG A 461 33.50 -20.16 12.54
C ARG A 461 33.28 -21.60 12.12
N THR A 462 32.15 -22.18 12.48
CA THR A 462 31.78 -23.55 12.13
C THR A 462 30.43 -23.56 11.41
N PRO A 463 30.38 -23.83 10.09
CA PRO A 463 29.12 -23.88 9.36
C PRO A 463 28.28 -25.11 9.76
N TYR A 464 26.95 -24.96 9.72
CA TYR A 464 26.00 -26.06 9.89
C TYR A 464 24.82 -25.90 8.94
N ARG A 465 24.81 -26.69 7.86
CA ARG A 465 23.81 -26.59 6.77
C ARG A 465 23.71 -25.15 6.25
N LYS A 466 22.58 -24.46 6.48
CA LYS A 466 22.38 -23.06 6.08
C LYS A 466 22.88 -22.05 7.13
N GLY A 467 23.08 -22.48 8.37
CA GLY A 467 23.46 -21.65 9.51
C GLY A 467 24.92 -21.83 9.91
N ARG A 468 25.31 -21.27 11.06
CA ARG A 468 26.68 -21.38 11.60
C ARG A 468 26.75 -21.16 13.11
N VAL A 469 27.83 -21.66 13.69
CA VAL A 469 28.26 -21.39 15.06
C VAL A 469 29.57 -20.61 15.03
N ASP A 470 29.59 -19.41 15.61
CA ASP A 470 30.77 -18.56 15.70
C ASP A 470 31.31 -18.59 17.14
N TRP A 471 32.57 -18.95 17.32
CA TRP A 471 33.26 -19.09 18.59
C TRP A 471 34.23 -17.94 18.79
N VAL A 472 34.01 -17.16 19.84
CA VAL A 472 34.88 -16.04 20.19
C VAL A 472 35.69 -16.44 21.42
N LEU A 473 36.94 -16.83 21.19
CA LEU A 473 37.69 -17.71 22.09
C LEU A 473 38.45 -16.98 23.22
N GLU A 474 38.56 -15.66 23.13
CA GLU A 474 39.30 -14.86 24.11
C GLU A 474 38.37 -13.89 24.84
N PRO A 475 37.94 -14.21 26.08
CA PRO A 475 37.10 -13.32 26.89
C PRO A 475 37.88 -12.26 27.65
N GLN A 476 39.19 -12.47 27.88
CA GLN A 476 39.97 -11.57 28.76
C GLN A 476 40.52 -10.34 28.05
N SER A 477 40.56 -10.31 26.71
CA SER A 477 40.89 -9.12 25.93
C SER A 477 39.79 -8.04 25.95
N TRP A 478 38.61 -8.34 26.52
CA TRP A 478 37.49 -7.39 26.61
C TRP A 478 37.31 -6.80 28.01
N THR A 479 38.13 -7.25 28.96
CA THR A 479 38.28 -6.50 30.19
C THR A 479 39.03 -5.22 29.84
N TRP A 480 38.32 -4.09 29.92
CA TRP A 480 38.91 -2.75 29.94
C TRP A 480 39.78 -2.62 31.18
N LYS A 481 40.94 -3.29 31.21
CA LYS A 481 41.93 -3.14 32.26
C LYS A 481 42.94 -2.13 31.76
N LEU A 482 42.88 -0.93 32.33
CA LEU A 482 44.05 -0.07 32.40
C LEU A 482 45.17 -0.91 32.99
N ASP A 483 46.20 -1.18 32.18
CA ASP A 483 47.41 -1.87 32.62
C ASP A 483 48.05 -1.04 33.75
N PRO A 484 48.01 -1.50 35.02
CA PRO A 484 48.53 -0.70 36.14
C PRO A 484 50.06 -0.58 36.10
N SER A 485 50.73 -1.45 35.32
CA SER A 485 52.18 -1.50 35.22
C SER A 485 52.74 -0.44 34.25
N LYS A 486 51.92 0.06 33.32
CA LYS A 486 52.25 1.22 32.48
C LYS A 486 51.97 2.52 33.23
N LYS A 487 52.80 2.86 34.22
CA LYS A 487 52.89 4.23 34.73
C LYS A 487 53.33 5.15 33.58
N GLY A 488 52.36 5.80 32.95
CA GLY A 488 52.56 6.72 31.81
C GLY A 488 51.54 6.58 30.69
N PHE A 489 50.74 5.52 30.63
CA PHE A 489 49.67 5.42 29.64
C PHE A 489 48.40 6.09 30.18
N GLN A 490 48.35 7.42 30.12
CA GLN A 490 47.06 8.10 30.05
C GLN A 490 46.53 7.85 28.63
N PRO A 491 45.27 7.45 28.42
CA PRO A 491 44.68 7.52 27.09
C PRO A 491 44.68 9.01 26.70
N GLU A 492 45.72 9.41 25.96
CA GLU A 492 45.91 10.78 25.52
C GLU A 492 44.84 11.05 24.47
N THR A 493 43.76 11.71 24.90
CA THR A 493 42.59 12.17 24.12
C THR A 493 41.44 11.17 23.93
N GLY A 494 40.21 11.71 23.90
CA GLY A 494 38.98 10.95 23.67
C GLY A 494 38.82 10.37 22.26
N GLU A 495 39.79 10.57 21.36
CA GLU A 495 39.79 10.02 20.00
C GLU A 495 40.15 8.53 19.98
N ASP A 496 41.09 8.08 20.83
CA ASP A 496 41.48 6.66 20.92
C ASP A 496 40.32 5.77 21.40
N TRP A 497 39.50 6.28 22.32
CA TRP A 497 38.29 5.59 22.80
C TRP A 497 37.20 5.48 21.74
N LYS A 498 37.08 6.48 20.85
CA LYS A 498 36.18 6.39 19.69
C LYS A 498 36.67 5.33 18.71
N GLY A 499 37.98 5.25 18.47
CA GLY A 499 38.59 4.23 17.60
C GLY A 499 38.37 2.80 18.11
N ILE A 500 38.57 2.55 19.40
CA ILE A 500 38.34 1.23 20.01
C ILE A 500 36.86 0.84 19.99
N ARG A 501 35.96 1.77 20.35
CA ARG A 501 34.51 1.54 20.28
C ARG A 501 34.05 1.26 18.85
N HIS A 502 34.59 1.99 17.88
CA HIS A 502 34.30 1.79 16.46
C HIS A 502 34.75 0.40 16.00
N ARG A 503 36.00 0.00 16.26
CA ARG A 503 36.50 -1.34 15.93
C ARG A 503 35.66 -2.46 16.56
N HIS A 504 35.26 -2.28 17.81
CA HIS A 504 34.39 -3.24 18.50
C HIS A 504 32.98 -3.28 17.89
N ALA A 505 32.41 -2.13 17.53
CA ALA A 505 31.13 -2.06 16.84
C ALA A 505 31.21 -2.73 15.46
N SER A 506 32.26 -2.46 14.69
CA SER A 506 32.50 -3.07 13.38
C SER A 506 32.71 -4.58 13.47
N PHE A 507 33.39 -5.09 14.51
CA PHE A 507 33.53 -6.53 14.75
C PHE A 507 32.15 -7.18 14.96
N TRP A 508 31.33 -6.64 15.85
CA TRP A 508 29.99 -7.17 16.14
C TRP A 508 29.02 -6.99 14.97
N GLN A 509 29.11 -5.89 14.23
CA GLN A 509 28.37 -5.72 12.97
C GLN A 509 28.77 -6.76 11.95
N THR A 510 30.07 -7.03 11.79
CA THR A 510 30.57 -8.07 10.89
C THR A 510 30.10 -9.45 11.34
N LEU A 511 30.04 -9.73 12.64
CA LEU A 511 29.61 -11.02 13.17
C LEU A 511 28.09 -11.25 13.01
N LEU A 512 27.28 -10.23 13.34
CA LEU A 512 25.81 -10.28 13.30
C LEU A 512 25.24 -10.10 11.89
N PHE A 513 25.82 -9.20 11.10
CA PHE A 513 25.32 -8.78 9.80
C PHE A 513 26.23 -9.18 8.65
N GLN A 514 27.23 -10.08 8.87
CA GLN A 514 28.06 -10.55 7.76
C GLN A 514 27.14 -10.87 6.58
N PRO A 515 27.37 -10.25 5.41
CA PRO A 515 26.52 -10.48 4.27
C PRO A 515 26.54 -11.98 4.07
N ILE A 516 25.35 -12.61 4.13
CA ILE A 516 25.13 -13.80 3.34
C ILE A 516 25.59 -13.33 1.97
N ARG A 517 26.82 -13.67 1.54
CA ARG A 517 27.51 -13.08 0.38
C ARG A 517 26.43 -12.60 -0.55
N GLU A 518 26.32 -11.27 -0.74
CA GLU A 518 25.30 -10.67 -1.61
C GLU A 518 25.02 -11.71 -2.66
N ARG A 519 23.82 -12.31 -2.61
CA ARG A 519 23.47 -13.26 -3.63
C ARG A 519 23.29 -12.38 -4.85
N LYS A 520 24.40 -12.04 -5.53
CA LYS A 520 24.41 -11.32 -6.79
C LYS A 520 23.50 -12.16 -7.66
N ARG A 521 22.29 -11.63 -7.85
CA ARG A 521 21.23 -12.33 -8.58
C ARG A 521 21.78 -12.52 -9.99
N ILE A 522 21.59 -13.71 -10.54
CA ILE A 522 22.07 -14.04 -11.88
C ILE A 522 21.61 -12.97 -12.87
N PHE A 523 20.36 -12.52 -12.75
CA PHE A 523 19.73 -11.50 -13.58
C PHE A 523 19.57 -10.15 -12.86
N ARG A 524 20.61 -9.65 -12.17
CA ARG A 524 20.48 -8.40 -11.38
C ARG A 524 19.91 -7.24 -12.19
N ASP A 525 20.34 -7.11 -13.44
CA ASP A 525 19.98 -5.98 -14.30
C ASP A 525 18.65 -6.21 -15.04
N PHE A 526 18.08 -7.42 -14.94
CA PHE A 526 16.75 -7.76 -15.47
C PHE A 526 15.77 -7.91 -14.31
N SER A 527 14.91 -6.91 -14.14
CA SER A 527 13.98 -6.88 -13.01
C SER A 527 12.85 -7.88 -13.23
N PRO A 528 12.70 -8.91 -12.37
CA PRO A 528 11.62 -9.87 -12.52
C PRO A 528 10.29 -9.12 -12.42
N GLY A 529 9.51 -9.18 -13.49
CA GLY A 529 8.19 -8.57 -13.56
C GLY A 529 8.12 -7.21 -14.23
N ARG A 530 9.23 -6.50 -14.49
CA ARG A 530 9.20 -5.26 -15.28
C ARG A 530 8.72 -5.56 -16.71
N PRO A 531 7.59 -5.00 -17.17
CA PRO A 531 7.24 -4.93 -18.57
C PRO A 531 8.21 -3.96 -19.22
N TYR A 532 8.86 -4.43 -20.26
CA TYR A 532 9.68 -3.63 -21.14
C TYR A 532 8.79 -3.06 -22.23
N HIS A 533 8.98 -1.80 -22.61
CA HIS A 533 8.25 -1.24 -23.74
C HIS A 533 8.86 -1.77 -25.04
N GLU A 534 8.06 -1.93 -26.09
CA GLU A 534 8.55 -2.37 -27.41
C GLU A 534 9.61 -1.43 -28.03
N SER A 535 9.68 -0.19 -27.55
CA SER A 535 10.68 0.82 -27.90
C SER A 535 11.99 0.69 -27.10
N GLU A 536 11.98 -0.03 -25.97
CA GLU A 536 13.09 -0.14 -25.05
C GLU A 536 14.12 -1.18 -25.52
N THR A 537 15.41 -0.83 -25.42
CA THR A 537 16.49 -1.79 -25.64
C THR A 537 16.77 -2.57 -24.36
N ILE A 538 16.54 -3.87 -24.38
CA ILE A 538 16.75 -4.74 -23.21
C ILE A 538 18.19 -5.26 -23.19
N GLU A 539 19.01 -4.72 -22.30
CA GLU A 539 20.40 -5.17 -22.09
C GLU A 539 20.78 -5.15 -20.60
N GLY A 540 21.72 -6.01 -20.20
CA GLY A 540 22.14 -6.09 -18.80
C GLY A 540 23.24 -7.13 -18.53
N TRP A 541 23.89 -7.00 -17.37
CA TRP A 541 24.91 -7.94 -16.92
C TRP A 541 24.30 -9.18 -16.24
N ILE A 542 24.82 -10.35 -16.62
CA ILE A 542 24.47 -11.64 -16.05
C ILE A 542 25.65 -12.19 -15.26
N HIS A 543 25.36 -12.66 -14.04
CA HIS A 543 26.36 -13.13 -13.08
C HIS A 543 26.13 -14.61 -12.73
N LEU A 544 26.81 -15.52 -13.42
CA LEU A 544 26.72 -16.97 -13.22
C LEU A 544 27.75 -17.43 -12.20
N ARG A 545 27.39 -18.45 -11.40
CA ARG A 545 28.27 -19.05 -10.38
C ARG A 545 28.88 -20.36 -10.87
N THR A 546 29.45 -20.33 -12.06
CA THR A 546 30.07 -21.50 -12.69
C THR A 546 31.55 -21.24 -12.97
N ARG A 547 32.33 -22.33 -13.03
CA ARG A 547 33.71 -22.37 -13.51
C ARG A 547 33.80 -22.51 -15.04
N SER A 548 32.66 -22.68 -15.73
CA SER A 548 32.61 -22.75 -17.19
C SER A 548 33.09 -21.45 -17.84
N SER A 549 33.70 -21.58 -19.03
CA SER A 549 34.19 -20.45 -19.83
C SER A 549 33.11 -19.83 -20.74
N SER A 550 31.96 -20.49 -20.94
CA SER A 550 30.83 -20.00 -21.74
C SER A 550 29.49 -20.47 -21.17
N ALA A 551 28.41 -19.81 -21.59
CA ALA A 551 27.03 -20.21 -21.34
C ALA A 551 26.14 -19.91 -22.55
N VAL A 552 25.12 -20.74 -22.76
CA VAL A 552 24.10 -20.60 -23.79
C VAL A 552 22.88 -19.90 -23.22
N PHE A 553 22.41 -18.87 -23.92
CA PHE A 553 21.24 -18.06 -23.59
C PHE A 553 20.15 -18.31 -24.63
N ARG A 554 18.94 -18.69 -24.20
CA ARG A 554 17.78 -18.88 -25.06
C ARG A 554 16.63 -17.99 -24.63
N LEU A 555 16.01 -17.30 -25.57
CA LEU A 555 14.76 -16.58 -25.35
C LEU A 555 13.62 -17.38 -25.98
N VAL A 556 12.71 -17.86 -25.14
CA VAL A 556 11.57 -18.69 -25.55
C VAL A 556 10.30 -17.89 -25.35
N GLU A 557 9.46 -17.82 -26.38
CA GLU A 557 8.14 -17.20 -26.26
C GLU A 557 7.17 -18.17 -25.54
N GLN A 558 6.48 -17.69 -24.51
CA GLN A 558 5.66 -18.57 -23.67
C GLN A 558 4.35 -19.03 -24.33
N SER A 559 3.85 -18.27 -25.31
CA SER A 559 2.59 -18.55 -26.01
C SER A 559 2.66 -19.84 -26.84
N ASN A 560 3.80 -20.08 -27.49
CA ASN A 560 4.00 -21.14 -28.47
C ASN A 560 5.25 -21.99 -28.22
N SER A 561 6.02 -21.68 -27.17
CA SER A 561 7.29 -22.35 -26.82
C SER A 561 8.35 -22.31 -27.92
N GLU A 562 8.29 -21.33 -28.83
CA GLU A 562 9.26 -21.14 -29.90
C GLU A 562 10.48 -20.36 -29.39
N THR A 563 11.69 -20.84 -29.73
CA THR A 563 12.94 -20.12 -29.43
C THR A 563 13.08 -18.95 -30.40
N ARG A 564 12.94 -17.73 -29.89
CA ARG A 564 13.07 -16.48 -30.67
C ARG A 564 14.51 -16.00 -30.81
N PHE A 565 15.37 -16.36 -29.86
CA PHE A 565 16.77 -15.94 -29.85
C PHE A 565 17.62 -16.98 -29.12
N GLU A 566 18.78 -17.34 -29.67
CA GLU A 566 19.76 -18.22 -29.02
C GLU A 566 21.17 -17.71 -29.30
N VAL A 567 21.99 -17.60 -28.26
CA VAL A 567 23.39 -17.15 -28.38
C VAL A 567 24.26 -17.82 -27.32
N GLU A 568 25.48 -18.20 -27.70
CA GLU A 568 26.52 -18.62 -26.75
C GLU A 568 27.46 -17.45 -26.49
N LEU A 569 27.67 -17.10 -25.21
CA LEU A 569 28.54 -15.98 -24.81
C LEU A 569 29.67 -16.46 -23.91
N PRO A 570 30.89 -15.90 -24.06
CA PRO A 570 31.99 -16.18 -23.16
C PRO A 570 31.75 -15.53 -21.79
N LEU A 571 32.24 -16.19 -20.74
CA LEU A 571 32.18 -15.75 -19.34
C LEU A 571 33.55 -15.28 -18.88
N SER A 572 33.65 -14.02 -18.46
CA SER A 572 34.84 -13.49 -17.78
C SER A 572 34.57 -13.47 -16.28
N GLN A 573 35.24 -14.33 -15.51
CA GLN A 573 35.01 -14.51 -14.07
C GLN A 573 33.53 -14.79 -13.71
N GLY A 574 32.83 -15.56 -14.55
CA GLY A 574 31.41 -15.87 -14.36
C GLY A 574 30.46 -14.71 -14.73
N GLN A 575 30.93 -13.69 -15.43
CA GLN A 575 30.12 -12.54 -15.85
C GLN A 575 30.08 -12.40 -17.37
N THR A 576 28.94 -11.98 -17.90
CA THR A 576 28.76 -11.59 -19.31
C THR A 576 27.66 -10.54 -19.46
N GLN A 577 27.67 -9.78 -20.55
CA GLN A 577 26.64 -8.80 -20.86
C GLN A 577 25.75 -9.35 -21.97
N LEU A 578 24.45 -9.40 -21.72
CA LEU A 578 23.46 -9.88 -22.70
C LEU A 578 22.66 -8.68 -23.22
N LYS A 579 22.50 -8.64 -24.55
CA LYS A 579 21.63 -7.69 -25.25
C LYS A 579 20.63 -8.48 -26.08
N LEU A 580 19.35 -8.25 -25.84
CA LEU A 580 18.28 -8.91 -26.57
C LEU A 580 17.95 -8.15 -27.88
N PRO A 581 17.47 -8.85 -28.92
CA PRO A 581 16.92 -8.20 -30.10
C PRO A 581 15.64 -7.44 -29.75
N LYS A 582 15.14 -6.59 -30.68
CA LYS A 582 13.85 -5.93 -30.51
C LYS A 582 12.74 -6.99 -30.45
N LEU A 583 11.88 -6.91 -29.44
CA LEU A 583 10.83 -7.89 -29.17
C LEU A 583 9.46 -7.26 -29.43
N GLU A 584 8.52 -8.07 -29.91
CA GLU A 584 7.10 -7.67 -30.02
C GLU A 584 6.41 -7.77 -28.65
N PRO A 585 5.26 -7.09 -28.45
CA PRO A 585 4.50 -7.24 -27.21
C PRO A 585 4.10 -8.69 -26.94
N GLY A 586 4.48 -9.21 -25.77
CA GLY A 586 4.33 -10.63 -25.45
C GLY A 586 5.07 -11.08 -24.20
N SER A 587 4.81 -12.32 -23.78
CA SER A 587 5.48 -12.95 -22.63
C SER A 587 6.59 -13.90 -23.07
N TYR A 588 7.81 -13.64 -22.62
CA TYR A 588 9.01 -14.41 -22.95
C TYR A 588 9.65 -15.02 -21.70
N ARG A 589 10.52 -16.00 -21.91
CA ARG A 589 11.35 -16.62 -20.88
C ARG A 589 12.78 -16.68 -21.37
N LEU A 590 13.69 -16.05 -20.63
CA LEU A 590 15.13 -16.12 -20.86
C LEU A 590 15.71 -17.29 -20.05
N GLU A 591 16.24 -18.29 -20.73
CA GLU A 591 16.85 -19.49 -20.17
C GLU A 591 18.36 -19.45 -20.34
N VAL A 592 19.09 -19.91 -19.32
CA VAL A 592 20.56 -19.91 -19.30
C VAL A 592 21.06 -21.28 -18.89
N SER A 593 21.91 -21.87 -19.73
CA SER A 593 22.54 -23.17 -19.48
C SER A 593 24.05 -23.10 -19.71
N CYS A 594 24.83 -23.64 -18.77
CA CYS A 594 26.28 -23.76 -18.88
C CYS A 594 26.73 -25.17 -19.32
N GLY A 595 25.81 -26.15 -19.40
CA GLY A 595 26.16 -27.55 -19.64
C GLY A 595 27.13 -28.15 -18.60
N CYS A 596 27.15 -27.61 -17.39
CA CYS A 596 28.16 -27.85 -16.36
C CYS A 596 27.55 -28.51 -15.10
N GLU A 597 28.36 -29.24 -14.32
CA GLU A 597 27.88 -29.91 -13.09
C GLU A 597 27.82 -29.00 -11.85
N ASP A 598 28.44 -27.82 -11.91
CA ASP A 598 28.55 -26.90 -10.77
C ASP A 598 27.40 -25.90 -10.65
N MET A 599 26.50 -25.84 -11.64
CA MET A 599 25.33 -24.97 -11.65
C MET A 599 24.16 -25.59 -12.45
N GLU A 600 22.94 -25.55 -11.88
CA GLU A 600 21.71 -25.92 -12.59
C GLU A 600 21.29 -24.84 -13.61
N ASP A 601 20.53 -25.23 -14.63
CA ASP A 601 19.93 -24.30 -15.58
C ASP A 601 18.95 -23.35 -14.89
N VAL A 602 18.97 -22.07 -15.27
CA VAL A 602 18.16 -21.02 -14.62
C VAL A 602 17.38 -20.24 -15.67
N SER A 603 16.14 -19.88 -15.35
CA SER A 603 15.27 -19.08 -16.22
C SER A 603 14.80 -17.78 -15.56
N HIS A 604 14.43 -16.81 -16.40
CA HIS A 604 13.93 -15.49 -16.01
C HIS A 604 12.75 -15.08 -16.91
N PRO A 605 11.60 -14.68 -16.34
CA PRO A 605 10.47 -14.21 -17.13
C PRO A 605 10.69 -12.77 -17.61
N LEU A 606 10.27 -12.49 -18.85
CA LEU A 606 10.28 -11.15 -19.46
C LEU A 606 8.90 -10.86 -20.05
N LEU A 607 8.40 -9.64 -19.87
CA LEU A 607 7.14 -9.18 -20.48
C LEU A 607 7.42 -7.95 -21.32
N VAL A 608 6.83 -7.86 -22.52
CA VAL A 608 6.94 -6.70 -23.41
C VAL A 608 5.54 -6.14 -23.67
N VAL A 609 5.35 -4.82 -23.59
CA VAL A 609 4.05 -4.12 -23.71
C VAL A 609 4.11 -2.99 -24.75
N SER A 610 2.95 -2.59 -25.27
CA SER A 610 2.82 -1.50 -26.26
C SER A 610 2.53 -0.14 -25.60
N GLU A 611 3.11 0.94 -26.13
CA GLU A 611 3.02 2.30 -25.55
C GLU A 611 1.61 2.92 -25.63
N TRP A 612 0.72 2.40 -26.49
CA TRP A 612 -0.61 2.98 -26.74
C TRP A 612 -1.61 2.76 -25.57
N GLN A 613 -1.36 1.80 -24.68
CA GLN A 613 -2.32 1.41 -23.65
C GLN A 613 -2.28 2.24 -22.36
N GLU A 614 -1.30 3.15 -22.19
CA GLU A 614 -1.11 3.94 -20.95
C GLU A 614 -1.85 5.30 -20.93
N MET A 615 -2.28 5.88 -22.07
CA MET A 615 -2.65 7.32 -22.13
C MET A 615 -4.14 7.69 -22.10
N LYS A 616 -5.11 6.75 -22.04
CA LYS A 616 -6.55 7.12 -22.06
C LYS A 616 -7.41 6.24 -21.15
N ARG A 617 -7.64 6.65 -19.90
CA ARG A 617 -8.61 6.01 -18.98
C ARG A 617 -9.21 7.03 -17.99
N ILE A 618 -10.35 7.62 -18.30
CA ILE A 618 -11.26 8.26 -17.33
C ILE A 618 -12.69 7.83 -17.71
N GLY A 619 -13.50 7.41 -16.73
CA GLY A 619 -14.91 7.07 -16.91
C GLY A 619 -15.81 7.86 -15.95
N PRO A 620 -17.16 7.73 -16.06
CA PRO A 620 -18.12 8.63 -15.40
C PRO A 620 -18.23 8.44 -13.88
N TYR A 621 -18.35 9.55 -13.13
CA TYR A 621 -18.43 9.57 -11.66
C TYR A 621 -19.74 10.22 -11.19
N HIS A 622 -20.76 9.42 -10.85
CA HIS A 622 -22.11 9.95 -10.51
C HIS A 622 -22.28 10.36 -9.04
N ALA A 623 -21.40 9.90 -8.13
CA ALA A 623 -21.62 10.03 -6.68
C ALA A 623 -21.61 11.49 -6.18
N TRP A 624 -20.90 12.37 -6.87
CA TRP A 624 -20.82 13.78 -6.49
C TRP A 624 -22.00 14.61 -6.98
N LEU A 625 -22.65 14.24 -8.09
CA LEU A 625 -23.90 14.88 -8.56
C LEU A 625 -25.01 14.70 -7.51
N GLU A 626 -25.17 13.47 -6.99
CA GLU A 626 -26.10 13.20 -5.90
C GLU A 626 -25.78 14.02 -4.66
N TRP A 627 -24.50 14.09 -4.28
CA TRP A 627 -24.04 14.90 -3.14
C TRP A 627 -24.34 16.39 -3.33
N LEU A 628 -24.05 16.94 -4.51
CA LEU A 628 -24.27 18.35 -4.85
C LEU A 628 -25.76 18.73 -4.73
N SER A 629 -26.65 17.88 -5.24
CA SER A 629 -28.09 18.12 -5.11
C SER A 629 -28.54 18.14 -3.65
N ARG A 630 -27.98 17.25 -2.82
CA ARG A 630 -28.34 17.15 -1.40
C ARG A 630 -27.91 18.38 -0.60
N GLU A 631 -26.71 18.90 -0.83
CA GLU A 631 -26.22 20.07 -0.08
C GLU A 631 -26.97 21.37 -0.43
N THR A 632 -27.46 21.47 -1.66
CA THR A 632 -28.29 22.61 -2.09
C THR A 632 -29.77 22.43 -1.75
N GLY A 633 -30.15 21.28 -1.14
CA GLY A 633 -31.54 20.96 -0.79
C GLY A 633 -32.42 20.55 -1.99
N GLY A 634 -31.80 20.18 -3.11
CA GLY A 634 -32.42 19.59 -4.29
C GLY A 634 -32.54 18.05 -4.22
N ARG A 635 -32.89 17.46 -5.35
CA ARG A 635 -33.08 16.02 -5.57
C ARG A 635 -32.23 15.57 -6.76
N SER A 636 -31.77 14.33 -6.69
CA SER A 636 -31.06 13.69 -7.81
C SER A 636 -31.92 12.57 -8.40
N TRP A 637 -31.94 12.52 -9.73
CA TRP A 637 -32.50 11.44 -10.51
C TRP A 637 -31.42 10.86 -11.43
N LYS A 638 -31.59 9.61 -11.80
CA LYS A 638 -30.86 8.98 -12.89
C LYS A 638 -31.85 8.77 -14.02
N LEU A 639 -31.42 8.90 -15.27
CA LEU A 639 -32.16 8.25 -16.35
C LEU A 639 -32.07 6.74 -16.04
N ASP A 640 -33.17 6.12 -15.61
CA ASP A 640 -33.18 4.73 -15.15
C ASP A 640 -33.36 3.74 -16.32
N GLU A 641 -32.59 2.65 -16.21
CA GLU A 641 -33.03 1.25 -16.31
C GLU A 641 -34.41 1.03 -16.96
N SER A 642 -34.41 0.85 -18.29
CA SER A 642 -35.48 0.16 -19.02
C SER A 642 -35.03 -1.24 -19.43
#